data_AF-A0A166GCM6-F1
#
_entry.id   AF-A0A166GCM6-F1
#
_cell.length_a   1.000
_cell.length_b   1.000
_cell.length_c   1.000
_cell.angle_alpha   90.00
_cell.angle_beta   90.00
_cell.angle_gamma   90.00
#
_symmetry.space_group_name_H-M   'P 1'
#
loop_
_entity.id
_entity.type
_entity.pdbx_description
1 polymer ?
#
loop_
_entity_poly.entity_id
_entity_poly.type
_entity_poly.pdbx_seq_one_letter_code
_entity_poly.pdbx_strand_id
1 'polypeptide(L)'
;MDSDDEFDDARLGIGVSEDKRYSRVLRNTGRPCMKLHEDEIQEHIATFHRVYTSPSEEEYNQEKNMLWIFHQDRLLDTLKGYHQGAVDLTGRHSERYKRLMTRFAQLAEQFHRLISRATLTSGKETWGTGSLARTHTWHEYEFEDPSEWEVFTNRWHVPFGSAYRLKTCIHELMGYIVEHPNPRFQTLSLLDLPVEILENIGSCCDDKSLQQLYATCRQLRLLALAGVYTNCSFWFSVYEKDLDWQQAAVRDQNGISPYLRQQVDKHRAQVLRKMDSLRQRPDALSRTKGITFYDSWTSDGYRSFGGFAAGTGRSTEELLLPMLSRLCFLIFQCPLESFNFSSHDFIGILWDAVRSNPTLRTLSIRARLQEDPHNWMPAPSLVNLHLQLQNGLGLRMWDIIPLCPNLRYLCFSSLETNASRIPASIGASPNNVFRSLTHVAMEGVRAESVPVLIRAMNTAAAALAPQPLPLTHFYLNIKCSLLKRNVIFELVDALGRTSVQVLNLCKVQYARPDLLMAISRLPSLEALTLIHQQLPATDASCSEWPNPAYEYAAALRNFPKLSFFGFNSDLSPISYSPFYQIECEDDYAYVKQNREVAWKEWTKFNTSHDRRSLEPRDVAFHPENRDYFEDAESSILPRLFAMHCPNLRLLHDKFAVWAFDRRADGTISVRTRKELTPADIRERPPRLT
;
A
#
# COMPACT_ATOMS: atom_id res chain seq x y z
N MET A 1 32.76 -8.13 -23.30
CA MET A 1 31.59 -7.60 -24.03
C MET A 1 31.61 -6.07 -23.93
N ASP A 2 30.56 -5.30 -23.58
CA ASP A 2 30.63 -3.83 -23.70
C ASP A 2 31.67 -3.20 -22.74
N SER A 3 32.02 -1.91 -22.90
CA SER A 3 32.89 -1.20 -21.93
C SER A 3 32.30 -1.13 -20.51
N ASP A 4 31.05 -1.56 -20.36
CA ASP A 4 30.32 -1.62 -19.11
C ASP A 4 30.62 -2.90 -18.30
N ASP A 5 31.15 -3.96 -18.92
CA ASP A 5 31.51 -5.18 -18.19
C ASP A 5 32.63 -4.90 -17.19
N GLU A 6 33.63 -4.09 -17.59
CA GLU A 6 34.71 -3.61 -16.71
C GLU A 6 34.16 -2.78 -15.54
N PHE A 7 33.02 -2.10 -15.76
CA PHE A 7 32.35 -1.32 -14.71
C PHE A 7 31.60 -2.22 -13.73
N ASP A 8 30.99 -3.31 -14.20
CA ASP A 8 30.32 -4.31 -13.37
C ASP A 8 31.31 -5.18 -12.57
N ASP A 9 32.45 -5.57 -13.17
CA ASP A 9 33.56 -6.23 -12.46
C ASP A 9 34.12 -5.33 -11.35
N ALA A 10 34.24 -4.02 -11.62
CA ALA A 10 34.64 -3.05 -10.61
C ALA A 10 33.57 -2.85 -9.51
N ARG A 11 32.30 -3.18 -9.76
CA ARG A 11 31.21 -3.15 -8.75
C ARG A 11 31.23 -4.37 -7.84
N LEU A 12 31.70 -5.53 -8.30
CA LEU A 12 32.05 -6.65 -7.40
C LEU A 12 33.19 -6.27 -6.45
N GLY A 13 34.01 -5.29 -6.80
CA GLY A 13 35.13 -4.82 -5.98
C GLY A 13 36.48 -5.38 -6.41
N ILE A 14 36.52 -6.08 -7.54
CA ILE A 14 37.74 -6.59 -8.16
C ILE A 14 38.62 -5.39 -8.54
N GLY A 15 39.82 -5.30 -7.97
CA GLY A 15 40.79 -4.22 -8.23
C GLY A 15 40.46 -2.85 -7.60
N VAL A 16 39.45 -2.75 -6.72
CA VAL A 16 39.05 -1.49 -6.07
C VAL A 16 39.34 -1.56 -4.57
N SER A 17 39.87 -0.50 -3.95
CA SER A 17 40.09 -0.42 -2.49
C SER A 17 38.77 -0.51 -1.71
N GLU A 18 38.76 -1.18 -0.55
CA GLU A 18 37.55 -1.42 0.27
C GLU A 18 36.70 -0.17 0.51
N ASP A 19 37.34 0.96 0.85
CA ASP A 19 36.66 2.25 1.08
C ASP A 19 35.84 2.77 -0.11
N LYS A 20 36.22 2.40 -1.35
CA LYS A 20 35.52 2.82 -2.57
C LYS A 20 34.43 1.83 -2.98
N ARG A 21 34.48 0.57 -2.53
CA ARG A 21 33.53 -0.52 -2.89
C ARG A 21 32.11 -0.20 -2.41
N TYR A 22 31.94 0.02 -1.12
CA TYR A 22 30.63 0.27 -0.52
C TYR A 22 30.00 1.59 -1.00
N SER A 23 30.81 2.62 -1.26
CA SER A 23 30.31 3.91 -1.75
C SER A 23 29.69 3.84 -3.16
N ARG A 24 30.14 2.90 -4.01
CA ARG A 24 29.67 2.76 -5.40
C ARG A 24 28.41 1.91 -5.52
N VAL A 25 28.31 0.83 -4.76
CA VAL A 25 27.11 -0.04 -4.72
C VAL A 25 25.91 0.77 -4.23
N LEU A 26 26.09 1.54 -3.14
CA LEU A 26 25.03 2.35 -2.55
C LEU A 26 24.60 3.56 -3.41
N ARG A 27 25.47 4.09 -4.27
CA ARG A 27 25.10 5.19 -5.18
C ARG A 27 24.18 4.77 -6.33
N ASN A 28 24.09 3.48 -6.63
CA ASN A 28 23.33 2.98 -7.78
C ASN A 28 21.95 2.41 -7.44
N THR A 29 21.61 2.22 -6.16
CA THR A 29 20.32 1.66 -5.68
C THR A 29 19.09 2.52 -5.99
N GLY A 30 19.22 3.52 -6.86
CA GLY A 30 18.11 4.33 -7.31
C GLY A 30 18.16 4.78 -8.77
N ARG A 31 19.13 4.31 -9.57
CA ARG A 31 19.07 4.52 -11.01
C ARG A 31 18.16 3.44 -11.61
N PRO A 32 17.20 3.80 -12.48
CA PRO A 32 16.42 2.79 -13.18
C PRO A 32 17.35 1.96 -14.04
N CYS A 33 17.17 0.64 -14.00
CA CYS A 33 17.87 -0.29 -14.87
C CYS A 33 17.35 -0.09 -16.29
N MET A 34 18.22 0.39 -17.17
CA MET A 34 17.84 0.75 -18.53
C MET A 34 18.17 -0.37 -19.50
N LYS A 35 19.06 -1.30 -19.13
CA LYS A 35 19.52 -2.41 -19.96
C LYS A 35 18.87 -3.73 -19.53
N LEU A 36 18.72 -4.65 -20.49
CA LEU A 36 18.32 -6.03 -20.18
C LEU A 36 19.31 -6.65 -19.17
N HIS A 37 18.80 -7.46 -18.24
CA HIS A 37 19.59 -8.13 -17.21
C HIS A 37 20.32 -7.19 -16.23
N GLU A 38 20.06 -5.88 -16.23
CA GLU A 38 20.73 -4.94 -15.31
C GLU A 38 20.20 -5.02 -13.88
N ASP A 39 18.90 -5.27 -13.69
CA ASP A 39 18.31 -5.49 -12.37
C ASP A 39 18.87 -6.79 -11.76
N GLU A 40 18.92 -7.87 -12.54
CA GLU A 40 19.45 -9.17 -12.14
C GLU A 40 20.93 -9.07 -11.75
N ILE A 41 21.73 -8.32 -12.53
CA ILE A 41 23.14 -8.06 -12.19
C ILE A 41 23.25 -7.25 -10.90
N GLN A 42 22.43 -6.19 -10.72
CA GLN A 42 22.47 -5.38 -9.50
C GLN A 42 22.03 -6.16 -8.27
N GLU A 43 20.99 -6.99 -8.40
CA GLU A 43 20.49 -7.85 -7.32
C GLU A 43 21.50 -8.93 -6.96
N HIS A 44 22.15 -9.54 -7.96
CA HIS A 44 23.20 -10.52 -7.74
C HIS A 44 24.39 -9.91 -7.00
N ILE A 45 24.92 -8.77 -7.46
CA ILE A 45 25.99 -8.03 -6.78
C ILE A 45 25.58 -7.65 -5.35
N ALA A 46 24.36 -7.16 -5.15
CA ALA A 46 23.87 -6.79 -3.83
C ALA A 46 23.74 -8.01 -2.90
N THR A 47 23.33 -9.16 -3.44
CA THR A 47 23.22 -10.41 -2.69
C THR A 47 24.59 -10.94 -2.31
N PHE A 48 25.55 -10.93 -3.24
CA PHE A 48 26.93 -11.30 -2.97
C PHE A 48 27.52 -10.52 -1.79
N HIS A 49 27.43 -9.18 -1.82
CA HIS A 49 27.94 -8.33 -0.72
C HIS A 49 27.17 -8.49 0.60
N ARG A 50 25.95 -9.04 0.58
CA ARG A 50 25.21 -9.39 1.80
C ARG A 50 25.66 -10.72 2.40
N VAL A 51 26.03 -11.67 1.55
CA VAL A 51 26.45 -13.02 1.97
C VAL A 51 27.92 -13.00 2.40
N TYR A 52 28.77 -12.30 1.65
CA TYR A 52 30.22 -12.31 1.84
C TYR A 52 30.73 -10.93 2.26
N THR A 53 31.02 -10.78 3.56
CA THR A 53 31.59 -9.53 4.11
C THR A 53 33.09 -9.38 3.82
N SER A 54 33.78 -10.49 3.59
CA SER A 54 35.20 -10.54 3.22
C SER A 54 35.44 -11.73 2.28
N PRO A 55 35.03 -11.62 1.00
CA PRO A 55 35.11 -12.75 0.07
C PRO A 55 36.56 -13.10 -0.24
N SER A 56 36.83 -14.39 -0.33
CA SER A 56 38.08 -14.96 -0.86
C SER A 56 38.20 -14.73 -2.38
N GLU A 57 39.41 -14.88 -2.91
CA GLU A 57 39.66 -14.76 -4.35
C GLU A 57 38.86 -15.80 -5.17
N GLU A 58 38.68 -17.00 -4.64
CA GLU A 58 37.89 -18.05 -5.28
C GLU A 58 36.41 -17.68 -5.37
N GLU A 59 35.83 -17.15 -4.28
CA GLU A 59 34.44 -16.66 -4.26
C GLU A 59 34.24 -15.50 -5.24
N TYR A 60 35.20 -14.57 -5.33
CA TYR A 60 35.16 -13.52 -6.35
C TYR A 60 35.17 -14.09 -7.77
N ASN A 61 36.02 -15.08 -8.04
CA ASN A 61 36.12 -15.69 -9.36
C ASN A 61 34.83 -16.45 -9.74
N GLN A 62 34.21 -17.14 -8.78
CA GLN A 62 32.92 -17.81 -8.97
C GLN A 62 31.81 -16.81 -9.31
N GLU A 63 31.74 -15.69 -8.60
CA GLU A 63 30.69 -14.68 -8.78
C GLU A 63 30.92 -13.84 -10.05
N LYS A 64 32.19 -13.60 -10.40
CA LYS A 64 32.56 -13.05 -11.69
C LYS A 64 32.07 -13.94 -12.84
N ASN A 65 32.23 -15.26 -12.72
CA ASN A 65 31.70 -16.21 -13.70
C ASN A 65 30.17 -16.12 -13.80
N MET A 66 29.45 -15.90 -12.70
CA MET A 66 28.01 -15.69 -12.74
C MET A 66 27.61 -14.37 -13.44
N LEU A 67 28.34 -13.28 -13.21
CA LEU A 67 28.10 -12.02 -13.94
C LEU A 67 28.29 -12.16 -15.45
N TRP A 68 29.29 -12.93 -15.86
CA TRP A 68 29.56 -13.21 -17.26
C TRP A 68 28.38 -13.89 -17.96
N ILE A 69 27.63 -14.75 -17.26
CA ILE A 69 26.37 -15.34 -17.77
C ILE A 69 25.38 -14.22 -18.12
N PHE A 70 25.11 -13.31 -17.19
CA PHE A 70 24.17 -12.21 -17.42
C PHE A 70 24.61 -11.26 -18.53
N HIS A 71 25.91 -11.01 -18.67
CA HIS A 71 26.43 -10.20 -19.77
C HIS A 71 26.21 -10.88 -21.14
N GLN A 72 26.35 -12.20 -21.22
CA GLN A 72 26.10 -12.95 -22.45
C GLN A 72 24.62 -12.90 -22.82
N ASP A 73 23.76 -13.18 -21.84
CA ASP A 73 22.33 -13.17 -22.01
C ASP A 73 21.87 -11.78 -22.44
N ARG A 74 22.42 -10.72 -21.82
CA ARG A 74 22.21 -9.34 -22.26
C ARG A 74 22.57 -9.13 -23.72
N LEU A 75 23.73 -9.56 -24.20
CA LEU A 75 24.13 -9.40 -25.60
C LEU A 75 23.17 -10.15 -26.54
N LEU A 76 22.90 -11.42 -26.25
CA LEU A 76 22.13 -12.32 -27.09
C LEU A 76 20.64 -11.94 -27.12
N ASP A 77 20.04 -11.68 -25.96
CA ASP A 77 18.65 -11.25 -25.85
C ASP A 77 18.43 -9.85 -26.40
N THR A 78 19.41 -8.94 -26.27
CA THR A 78 19.31 -7.62 -26.92
C THR A 78 19.24 -7.79 -28.43
N LEU A 79 20.11 -8.62 -29.03
CA LEU A 79 20.09 -8.88 -30.47
C LEU A 79 18.78 -9.55 -30.89
N LYS A 80 18.33 -10.59 -30.17
CA LYS A 80 17.03 -11.24 -30.40
C LYS A 80 15.88 -10.23 -30.32
N GLY A 81 15.93 -9.34 -29.34
CA GLY A 81 14.97 -8.27 -29.12
C GLY A 81 14.86 -7.28 -30.27
N TYR A 82 15.97 -6.97 -30.97
CA TYR A 82 15.92 -6.14 -32.19
C TYR A 82 15.07 -6.79 -33.27
N HIS A 83 15.14 -8.11 -33.43
CA HIS A 83 14.36 -8.85 -34.41
C HIS A 83 12.89 -9.05 -33.97
N GLN A 84 12.64 -9.18 -32.66
CA GLN A 84 11.28 -9.22 -32.07
C GLN A 84 10.57 -7.86 -32.10
N GLY A 85 11.34 -6.77 -31.98
CA GLY A 85 10.82 -5.42 -31.75
C GLY A 85 10.62 -5.06 -30.27
N ALA A 86 11.16 -5.85 -29.35
CA ALA A 86 11.13 -5.63 -27.91
C ALA A 86 12.57 -5.70 -27.36
N VAL A 87 13.15 -4.55 -27.01
CA VAL A 87 14.51 -4.43 -26.46
C VAL A 87 14.42 -3.69 -25.11
N ASP A 88 15.57 -3.50 -24.44
CA ASP A 88 15.69 -2.61 -23.28
C ASP A 88 15.35 -1.13 -23.55
N LEU A 89 15.33 -0.36 -22.47
CA LEU A 89 14.94 1.05 -22.46
C LEU A 89 16.00 1.99 -23.08
N THR A 90 17.13 1.47 -23.54
CA THR A 90 18.14 2.29 -24.25
C THR A 90 17.84 2.48 -25.74
N GLY A 91 16.75 1.86 -26.23
CA GLY A 91 16.21 2.11 -27.56
C GLY A 91 16.74 1.17 -28.65
N ARG A 92 15.98 1.09 -29.75
CA ARG A 92 16.25 0.22 -30.91
C ARG A 92 16.89 1.01 -32.05
N HIS A 93 18.09 1.54 -31.79
CA HIS A 93 18.84 2.35 -32.75
C HIS A 93 19.69 1.49 -33.70
N SER A 94 19.72 1.84 -34.98
CA SER A 94 20.42 1.07 -36.02
C SER A 94 21.93 1.00 -35.79
N GLU A 95 22.53 2.07 -35.28
CA GLU A 95 23.96 2.15 -34.94
C GLU A 95 24.33 1.16 -33.82
N ARG A 96 23.49 1.09 -32.77
CA ARG A 96 23.66 0.15 -31.67
C ARG A 96 23.56 -1.29 -32.16
N TYR A 97 22.56 -1.60 -32.98
CA TYR A 97 22.42 -2.93 -33.60
C TYR A 97 23.65 -3.31 -34.42
N LYS A 98 24.13 -2.43 -35.32
CA LYS A 98 25.32 -2.69 -36.14
C LYS A 98 26.54 -3.00 -35.28
N ARG A 99 26.75 -2.24 -34.19
CA ARG A 99 27.85 -2.47 -33.25
C ARG A 99 27.73 -3.83 -32.54
N LEU A 100 26.55 -4.17 -32.04
CA LEU A 100 26.30 -5.45 -31.37
C LEU A 100 26.43 -6.63 -32.33
N MET A 101 25.88 -6.52 -33.54
CA MET A 101 25.94 -7.56 -34.55
C MET A 101 27.37 -7.81 -35.03
N THR A 102 28.18 -6.75 -35.18
CA THR A 102 29.61 -6.87 -35.51
C THR A 102 30.35 -7.66 -34.42
N ARG A 103 30.09 -7.36 -33.16
CA ARG A 103 30.69 -8.08 -32.02
C ARG A 103 30.22 -9.52 -31.95
N PHE A 104 28.94 -9.77 -32.15
CA PHE A 104 28.37 -11.11 -32.19
C PHE A 104 28.96 -11.96 -33.32
N ALA A 105 29.13 -11.39 -34.52
CA ALA A 105 29.77 -12.08 -35.63
C ALA A 105 31.21 -12.50 -35.29
N GLN A 106 31.99 -11.61 -34.65
CA GLN A 106 33.34 -11.92 -34.19
C GLN A 106 33.36 -13.00 -33.10
N LEU A 107 32.45 -12.91 -32.12
CA LEU A 107 32.26 -13.93 -31.08
C LEU A 107 31.96 -15.29 -31.71
N ALA A 108 30.93 -15.34 -32.56
CA ALA A 108 30.45 -16.57 -33.18
C ALA A 108 31.51 -17.21 -34.09
N GLU A 109 32.23 -16.40 -34.87
CA GLU A 109 33.31 -16.89 -35.74
C GLU A 109 34.46 -17.50 -34.91
N GLN A 110 34.95 -16.78 -33.89
CA GLN A 110 36.02 -17.29 -33.03
C GLN A 110 35.58 -18.54 -32.28
N PHE A 111 34.35 -18.55 -31.76
CA PHE A 111 33.79 -19.70 -31.06
C PHE A 111 33.64 -20.92 -31.98
N HIS A 112 33.19 -20.74 -33.23
CA HIS A 112 33.10 -21.84 -34.20
C HIS A 112 34.48 -22.43 -34.54
N ARG A 113 35.52 -21.60 -34.66
CA ARG A 113 36.88 -22.09 -34.88
C ARG A 113 37.35 -22.95 -33.70
N LEU A 114 37.12 -22.50 -32.47
CA LEU A 114 37.49 -23.24 -31.27
C LEU A 114 36.71 -24.55 -31.12
N ILE A 115 35.39 -24.52 -31.32
CA ILE A 115 34.54 -25.70 -31.12
C ILE A 115 34.80 -26.80 -32.17
N SER A 116 35.33 -26.43 -33.35
CA SER A 116 35.75 -27.40 -34.37
C SER A 116 36.94 -28.27 -33.94
N ARG A 117 37.66 -27.83 -32.89
CA ARG A 117 38.81 -28.49 -32.26
C ARG A 117 38.50 -28.91 -30.82
N ALA A 118 37.24 -29.22 -30.55
CA ALA A 118 36.77 -29.63 -29.23
C ALA A 118 35.95 -30.92 -29.33
N THR A 119 36.06 -31.77 -28.31
CA THR A 119 35.28 -32.99 -28.18
C THR A 119 34.14 -32.75 -27.20
N LEU A 120 32.91 -33.03 -27.60
CA LEU A 120 31.75 -32.94 -26.70
C LEU A 120 31.76 -34.16 -25.78
N THR A 121 31.97 -33.94 -24.49
CA THR A 121 31.78 -34.94 -23.45
C THR A 121 30.44 -34.71 -22.75
N SER A 122 29.88 -35.78 -22.20
CA SER A 122 28.61 -35.72 -21.48
C SER A 122 28.62 -36.67 -20.31
N GLY A 123 28.10 -36.22 -19.18
CA GLY A 123 27.98 -37.02 -17.98
C GLY A 123 26.57 -36.97 -17.40
N LYS A 124 26.32 -37.83 -16.43
CA LYS A 124 25.11 -37.79 -15.60
C LYS A 124 25.53 -37.51 -14.18
N GLU A 125 25.01 -36.43 -13.62
CA GLU A 125 25.23 -36.06 -12.23
C GLU A 125 23.91 -36.16 -11.48
N THR A 126 23.89 -36.86 -10.35
CA THR A 126 22.68 -37.03 -9.55
C THR A 126 22.80 -36.22 -8.27
N TRP A 127 21.94 -35.21 -8.15
CA TRP A 127 21.88 -34.32 -6.99
C TRP A 127 20.76 -34.76 -6.04
N GLY A 128 21.04 -34.77 -4.73
CA GLY A 128 20.07 -35.16 -3.70
C GLY A 128 20.13 -36.64 -3.31
N THR A 129 19.37 -37.02 -2.28
CA THR A 129 19.34 -38.40 -1.75
C THR A 129 17.93 -38.96 -1.78
N GLY A 130 17.82 -40.28 -1.99
CA GLY A 130 16.55 -41.00 -1.98
C GLY A 130 15.59 -40.62 -3.11
N SER A 131 14.30 -40.50 -2.80
CA SER A 131 13.23 -40.22 -3.78
C SER A 131 13.25 -38.80 -4.36
N LEU A 132 14.07 -37.91 -3.81
CA LEU A 132 14.27 -36.54 -4.31
C LEU A 132 15.53 -36.41 -5.20
N ALA A 133 16.24 -37.51 -5.46
CA ALA A 133 17.41 -37.51 -6.31
C ALA A 133 17.04 -37.09 -7.75
N ARG A 134 17.70 -36.03 -8.25
CA ARG A 134 17.53 -35.51 -9.61
C ARG A 134 18.80 -35.78 -10.41
N THR A 135 18.69 -36.62 -11.43
CA THR A 135 19.79 -36.86 -12.37
C THR A 135 19.75 -35.81 -13.48
N HIS A 136 20.74 -34.92 -13.51
CA HIS A 136 20.98 -33.97 -14.58
C HIS A 136 22.01 -34.56 -15.56
N THR A 137 21.69 -34.53 -16.86
CA THR A 137 22.68 -34.84 -17.90
C THR A 137 23.37 -33.55 -18.28
N TRP A 138 24.67 -33.46 -18.04
CA TRP A 138 25.48 -32.30 -18.40
C TRP A 138 26.27 -32.58 -19.68
N HIS A 139 26.58 -31.52 -20.41
CA HIS A 139 27.34 -31.54 -21.65
C HIS A 139 28.45 -30.49 -21.57
N GLU A 140 29.69 -30.88 -21.85
CA GLU A 140 30.85 -29.99 -21.81
C GLU A 140 31.75 -30.20 -23.02
N TYR A 141 32.46 -29.16 -23.43
CA TYR A 141 33.43 -29.25 -24.51
C TYR A 141 34.84 -29.37 -23.92
N GLU A 142 35.54 -30.44 -24.27
CA GLU A 142 36.96 -30.63 -24.00
C GLU A 142 37.76 -30.12 -25.20
N PHE A 143 38.47 -29.01 -25.02
CA PHE A 143 39.24 -28.36 -26.09
C PHE A 143 40.62 -29.02 -26.23
N GLU A 144 41.10 -29.19 -27.47
CA GLU A 144 42.44 -29.70 -27.77
C GLU A 144 43.55 -28.89 -27.07
N ASP A 145 43.41 -27.56 -27.04
CA ASP A 145 44.29 -26.64 -26.34
C ASP A 145 43.49 -25.82 -25.32
N PRO A 146 43.58 -26.15 -24.02
CA PRO A 146 42.90 -25.40 -22.96
C PRO A 146 43.28 -23.92 -22.90
N SER A 147 44.49 -23.55 -23.34
CA SER A 147 44.95 -22.15 -23.31
C SER A 147 44.23 -21.28 -24.33
N GLU A 148 43.84 -21.84 -25.49
CA GLU A 148 43.02 -21.12 -26.47
C GLU A 148 41.61 -20.85 -25.93
N TRP A 149 41.03 -21.80 -25.20
CA TRP A 149 39.76 -21.61 -24.51
C TRP A 149 39.88 -20.53 -23.43
N GLU A 150 40.93 -20.53 -22.63
CA GLU A 150 41.18 -19.51 -21.61
C GLU A 150 41.34 -18.10 -22.21
N VAL A 151 42.06 -17.98 -23.34
CA VAL A 151 42.17 -16.69 -24.05
C VAL A 151 40.81 -16.23 -24.56
N PHE A 152 39.99 -17.16 -25.07
CA PHE A 152 38.65 -16.87 -25.54
C PHE A 152 37.70 -16.46 -24.41
N THR A 153 37.67 -17.20 -23.31
CA THR A 153 36.82 -16.91 -22.14
C THR A 153 37.16 -15.59 -21.51
N ASN A 154 38.46 -15.27 -21.38
CA ASN A 154 38.90 -13.98 -20.87
C ASN A 154 38.51 -12.82 -21.80
N ARG A 155 38.62 -13.00 -23.12
CA ARG A 155 38.25 -11.96 -24.09
C ARG A 155 36.74 -11.70 -24.14
N TRP A 156 35.95 -12.77 -24.13
CA TRP A 156 34.51 -12.70 -24.36
C TRP A 156 33.68 -12.78 -23.09
N HIS A 157 34.33 -12.90 -21.93
CA HIS A 157 33.67 -13.06 -20.64
C HIS A 157 32.77 -14.29 -20.67
N VAL A 158 33.38 -15.46 -20.89
CA VAL A 158 32.67 -16.73 -20.96
C VAL A 158 32.94 -17.58 -19.73
N PRO A 159 31.93 -17.89 -18.89
CA PRO A 159 32.13 -18.67 -17.69
C PRO A 159 32.77 -20.03 -18.02
N PHE A 160 33.64 -20.51 -17.14
CA PHE A 160 34.18 -21.85 -17.25
C PHE A 160 33.05 -22.89 -17.29
N GLY A 161 33.17 -23.93 -18.12
CA GLY A 161 32.13 -24.96 -18.30
C GLY A 161 30.86 -24.52 -19.06
N SER A 162 30.79 -23.28 -19.56
CA SER A 162 29.58 -22.77 -20.24
C SER A 162 29.59 -22.89 -21.78
N ALA A 163 30.61 -23.53 -22.37
CA ALA A 163 30.75 -23.64 -23.82
C ALA A 163 29.50 -24.26 -24.50
N TYR A 164 28.92 -25.30 -23.89
CA TYR A 164 27.71 -25.94 -24.42
C TYR A 164 26.49 -25.02 -24.41
N ARG A 165 26.31 -24.27 -23.31
CA ARG A 165 25.27 -23.25 -23.20
C ARG A 165 25.46 -22.18 -24.27
N LEU A 166 26.66 -21.62 -24.39
CA LEU A 166 26.96 -20.59 -25.39
C LEU A 166 26.69 -21.07 -26.82
N LYS A 167 27.07 -22.31 -27.16
CA LYS A 167 26.74 -22.91 -28.47
C LYS A 167 25.23 -22.94 -28.71
N THR A 168 24.48 -23.41 -27.72
CA THR A 168 23.01 -23.50 -27.80
C THR A 168 22.40 -22.12 -28.02
N CYS A 169 22.78 -21.13 -27.22
CA CYS A 169 22.24 -19.77 -27.35
C CYS A 169 22.66 -19.08 -28.67
N ILE A 170 23.89 -19.28 -29.15
CA ILE A 170 24.31 -18.78 -30.48
C ILE A 170 23.46 -19.43 -31.57
N HIS A 171 23.23 -20.75 -31.51
CA HIS A 171 22.43 -21.47 -32.49
C HIS A 171 20.98 -21.01 -32.50
N GLU A 172 20.38 -20.85 -31.32
CA GLU A 172 19.02 -20.31 -31.16
C GLU A 172 18.89 -18.90 -31.72
N LEU A 173 19.83 -18.00 -31.39
CA LEU A 173 19.82 -16.64 -31.92
C LEU A 173 19.99 -16.63 -33.45
N MET A 174 20.89 -17.43 -34.00
CA MET A 174 21.09 -17.54 -35.44
C MET A 174 19.84 -18.08 -36.14
N GLY A 175 19.23 -19.14 -35.61
CA GLY A 175 17.95 -19.67 -36.12
C GLY A 175 16.88 -18.58 -36.12
N TYR A 176 16.77 -17.82 -35.02
CA TYR A 176 15.83 -16.72 -34.91
C TYR A 176 16.09 -15.60 -35.93
N ILE A 177 17.34 -15.22 -36.16
CA ILE A 177 17.71 -14.20 -37.15
C ILE A 177 17.37 -14.67 -38.57
N VAL A 178 17.56 -15.96 -38.88
CA VAL A 178 17.19 -16.54 -40.17
C VAL A 178 15.68 -16.49 -40.39
N GLU A 179 14.89 -16.83 -39.38
CA GLU A 179 13.42 -16.75 -39.42
C GLU A 179 12.90 -15.30 -39.51
N HIS A 180 13.65 -14.36 -38.94
CA HIS A 180 13.29 -12.94 -38.86
C HIS A 180 14.42 -12.02 -39.35
N PRO A 181 14.73 -11.99 -40.65
CA PRO A 181 15.96 -11.35 -41.16
C PRO A 181 16.01 -9.83 -40.96
N ASN A 182 14.86 -9.18 -40.79
CA ASN A 182 14.75 -7.72 -40.73
C ASN A 182 14.66 -7.24 -39.27
N PRO A 183 15.69 -6.59 -38.70
CA PRO A 183 15.60 -5.98 -37.38
C PRO A 183 14.60 -4.82 -37.38
N ARG A 184 13.87 -4.67 -36.27
CA ARG A 184 12.83 -3.65 -36.06
C ARG A 184 13.39 -2.47 -35.29
N PHE A 185 13.71 -1.38 -35.99
CA PHE A 185 14.21 -0.15 -35.36
C PHE A 185 13.09 0.73 -34.82
N GLN A 186 13.42 1.51 -33.80
CA GLN A 186 12.51 2.48 -33.20
C GLN A 186 12.39 3.71 -34.10
N THR A 187 11.16 4.04 -34.49
CA THR A 187 10.84 5.21 -35.33
C THR A 187 10.38 6.41 -34.53
N LEU A 188 9.86 6.19 -33.32
CA LEU A 188 9.39 7.22 -32.41
C LEU A 188 10.18 7.13 -31.10
N SER A 189 10.85 8.21 -30.73
CA SER A 189 11.43 8.40 -29.40
C SER A 189 10.42 9.02 -28.45
N LEU A 190 10.73 9.02 -27.14
CA LEU A 190 9.92 9.69 -26.15
C LEU A 190 9.73 11.18 -26.49
N LEU A 191 10.77 11.85 -26.99
CA LEU A 191 10.73 13.27 -27.31
C LEU A 191 9.93 13.59 -28.58
N ASP A 192 9.61 12.58 -29.40
CA ASP A 192 8.76 12.73 -30.58
C ASP A 192 7.26 12.67 -30.23
N LEU A 193 6.92 12.34 -28.97
CA LEU A 193 5.53 12.37 -28.52
C LEU A 193 5.02 13.82 -28.39
N PRO A 194 3.73 14.06 -28.62
CA PRO A 194 3.10 15.35 -28.34
C PRO A 194 3.34 15.79 -26.90
N VAL A 195 3.46 17.10 -26.69
CA VAL A 195 3.79 17.68 -25.37
C VAL A 195 2.75 17.29 -24.32
N GLU A 196 1.48 17.16 -24.70
CA GLU A 196 0.37 16.78 -23.84
C GLU A 196 0.53 15.35 -23.32
N ILE A 197 1.08 14.44 -24.14
CA ILE A 197 1.37 13.06 -23.72
C ILE A 197 2.54 13.04 -22.75
N LEU A 198 3.56 13.86 -22.99
CA LEU A 198 4.70 13.99 -22.09
C LEU A 198 4.33 14.61 -20.74
N GLU A 199 3.44 15.61 -20.75
CA GLU A 199 2.85 16.19 -19.54
C GLU A 199 2.03 15.15 -18.77
N ASN A 200 1.21 14.36 -19.47
CA ASN A 200 0.46 13.27 -18.84
C ASN A 200 1.40 12.23 -18.20
N ILE A 201 2.46 11.81 -18.89
CA ILE A 201 3.50 10.93 -18.33
C ILE A 201 4.11 11.56 -17.07
N GLY A 202 4.52 12.84 -17.15
CA GLY A 202 5.05 13.58 -16.01
C GLY A 202 4.08 13.65 -14.83
N SER A 203 2.78 13.82 -15.08
CA SER A 203 1.75 13.84 -14.05
C SER A 203 1.55 12.49 -13.34
N CYS A 204 1.91 11.39 -14.01
CA CYS A 204 1.87 10.04 -13.45
C CYS A 204 3.18 9.62 -12.77
N CYS A 205 4.25 10.40 -12.92
CA CYS A 205 5.54 10.10 -12.29
C CYS A 205 5.52 10.39 -10.78
N ASP A 206 6.20 9.54 -10.01
CA ASP A 206 6.52 9.86 -8.62
C ASP A 206 7.60 10.97 -8.53
N ASP A 207 7.81 11.53 -7.34
CA ASP A 207 8.77 12.61 -7.12
C ASP A 207 10.19 12.25 -7.58
N LYS A 208 10.58 10.97 -7.42
CA LYS A 208 11.91 10.48 -7.79
C LYS A 208 12.06 10.42 -9.31
N SER A 209 11.06 9.90 -10.01
CA SER A 209 11.01 9.82 -11.47
C SER A 209 10.94 11.22 -12.07
N LEU A 210 10.18 12.15 -11.47
CA LEU A 210 10.16 13.57 -11.88
C LEU A 210 11.53 14.23 -11.75
N GLN A 211 12.27 13.96 -10.66
CA GLN A 211 13.64 14.45 -10.52
C GLN A 211 14.59 13.85 -11.55
N GLN A 212 14.42 12.57 -11.89
CA GLN A 212 15.18 11.92 -12.95
C GLN A 212 14.87 12.54 -14.31
N LEU A 213 13.59 12.73 -14.66
CA LEU A 213 13.16 13.43 -15.87
C LEU A 213 13.75 14.84 -15.91
N TYR A 214 13.72 15.57 -14.80
CA TYR A 214 14.31 16.90 -14.68
C TYR A 214 15.83 16.93 -14.98
N ALA A 215 16.53 15.86 -14.60
CA ALA A 215 17.97 15.72 -14.80
C ALA A 215 18.37 15.23 -16.19
N THR A 216 17.45 14.67 -16.99
CA THR A 216 17.77 14.02 -18.27
C THR A 216 18.19 14.98 -19.39
N CYS A 217 17.28 15.82 -19.89
CA CYS A 217 17.51 16.75 -21.00
C CYS A 217 16.71 18.05 -20.83
N ARG A 218 16.98 19.07 -21.65
CA ARG A 218 16.33 20.39 -21.54
C ARG A 218 14.81 20.34 -21.69
N GLN A 219 14.29 19.55 -22.64
CA GLN A 219 12.85 19.47 -22.91
C GLN A 219 12.11 18.78 -21.75
N LEU A 220 12.58 17.60 -21.32
CA LEU A 220 12.04 16.90 -20.16
C LEU A 220 12.21 17.69 -18.87
N ARG A 221 13.26 18.51 -18.76
CA ARG A 221 13.43 19.45 -17.64
C ARG A 221 12.30 20.46 -17.57
N LEU A 222 11.92 21.07 -18.70
CA LEU A 222 10.83 22.05 -18.72
C LEU A 222 9.48 21.41 -18.38
N LEU A 223 9.25 20.17 -18.83
CA LEU A 223 8.06 19.39 -18.49
C LEU A 223 8.04 19.02 -17.01
N ALA A 224 9.13 18.40 -16.53
CA ALA A 224 9.27 17.98 -15.16
C ALA A 224 9.25 19.16 -14.21
N LEU A 225 9.64 20.37 -14.65
CA LEU A 225 9.52 21.57 -13.84
C LEU A 225 8.12 21.64 -13.24
N ALA A 226 7.04 21.53 -14.03
CA ALA A 226 5.65 21.65 -13.58
C ALA A 226 5.32 20.91 -12.27
N GLY A 227 5.86 19.69 -12.06
CA GLY A 227 5.66 18.91 -10.83
C GLY A 227 6.88 18.80 -9.91
N VAL A 228 8.10 18.98 -10.42
CA VAL A 228 9.32 18.85 -9.60
C VAL A 228 9.38 19.98 -8.58
N TYR A 229 9.68 19.61 -7.33
CA TYR A 229 9.63 20.46 -6.14
C TYR A 229 8.24 20.87 -5.67
N THR A 230 7.15 20.49 -6.35
CA THR A 230 5.80 20.75 -5.83
C THR A 230 5.61 20.07 -4.47
N ASN A 231 6.13 18.85 -4.33
CA ASN A 231 6.22 18.14 -3.06
C ASN A 231 7.69 17.91 -2.70
N CYS A 232 8.06 18.31 -1.48
CA CYS A 232 9.40 18.13 -0.94
C CYS A 232 9.35 17.22 0.28
N SER A 233 10.06 16.09 0.22
CA SER A 233 10.13 15.13 1.31
C SER A 233 11.52 15.06 1.94
N PHE A 234 11.59 15.18 3.26
CA PHE A 234 12.80 15.11 4.08
C PHE A 234 12.72 13.90 4.99
N TRP A 235 13.55 12.89 4.71
CA TRP A 235 13.58 11.61 5.41
C TRP A 235 14.79 11.54 6.31
N PHE A 236 14.58 11.61 7.62
CA PHE A 236 15.56 11.33 8.64
C PHE A 236 15.25 9.96 9.24
N SER A 237 15.59 8.89 8.49
CA SER A 237 15.15 7.53 8.83
C SER A 237 16.30 6.55 9.04
N VAL A 238 16.00 5.50 9.82
CA VAL A 238 16.82 4.29 10.01
C VAL A 238 16.51 3.22 8.98
N TYR A 239 15.39 3.32 8.26
CA TYR A 239 14.93 2.27 7.33
C TYR A 239 15.47 2.43 5.90
N GLU A 240 16.49 3.27 5.70
CA GLU A 240 17.24 3.21 4.45
C GLU A 240 18.00 1.88 4.39
N LYS A 241 18.13 1.30 3.19
CA LYS A 241 18.57 -0.08 2.91
C LYS A 241 20.02 -0.42 3.35
N ASP A 242 20.65 0.43 4.14
CA ASP A 242 22.10 0.52 4.30
C ASP A 242 22.57 0.36 5.77
N LEU A 243 21.68 0.07 6.73
CA LEU A 243 22.08 -0.19 8.11
C LEU A 243 22.56 -1.64 8.29
N ASP A 244 23.81 -1.79 8.71
CA ASP A 244 24.37 -3.03 9.22
C ASP A 244 23.94 -3.20 10.68
N TRP A 245 22.91 -4.03 10.89
CA TRP A 245 22.37 -4.29 12.23
C TRP A 245 23.33 -5.03 13.16
N GLN A 246 24.33 -5.74 12.62
CA GLN A 246 25.35 -6.41 13.42
C GLN A 246 26.29 -5.37 14.02
N GLN A 247 26.79 -4.42 13.22
CA GLN A 247 27.57 -3.28 13.72
C GLN A 247 26.74 -2.37 14.63
N ALA A 248 25.45 -2.20 14.32
CA ALA A 248 24.51 -1.47 15.16
C ALA A 248 24.24 -2.14 16.51
N ALA A 249 24.59 -3.42 16.72
CA ALA A 249 24.47 -4.12 17.99
C ALA A 249 25.72 -3.97 18.87
N VAL A 250 26.88 -3.61 18.30
CA VAL A 250 28.10 -3.34 19.06
C VAL A 250 27.91 -2.10 19.94
N ARG A 251 28.32 -2.18 21.20
CA ARG A 251 28.22 -1.11 22.21
C ARG A 251 29.59 -0.81 22.79
N ASP A 252 29.90 0.47 22.98
CA ASP A 252 31.09 0.93 23.69
C ASP A 252 30.90 0.83 25.22
N GLN A 253 31.91 1.27 25.97
CA GLN A 253 31.88 1.29 27.44
C GLN A 253 30.74 2.13 28.06
N ASN A 254 30.12 3.02 27.27
CA ASN A 254 29.01 3.87 27.70
C ASN A 254 27.65 3.31 27.22
N GLY A 255 27.60 2.12 26.62
CA GLY A 255 26.38 1.56 26.05
C GLY A 255 25.94 2.26 24.76
N ILE A 256 26.84 2.96 24.07
CA ILE A 256 26.56 3.67 22.82
C ILE A 256 27.11 2.86 21.65
N SER A 257 26.38 2.78 20.54
CA SER A 257 26.91 2.22 19.30
C SER A 257 27.65 3.30 18.49
N PRO A 258 28.98 3.19 18.30
CA PRO A 258 29.74 4.13 17.46
C PRO A 258 29.22 4.12 16.01
N TYR A 259 28.82 2.96 15.52
CA TYR A 259 28.21 2.80 14.19
C TYR A 259 26.90 3.59 14.08
N LEU A 260 25.94 3.40 15.00
CA LEU A 260 24.67 4.15 14.95
C LEU A 260 24.91 5.66 15.10
N ARG A 261 25.85 6.07 15.95
CA ARG A 261 26.25 7.48 16.08
C ARG A 261 26.75 8.06 14.76
N GLN A 262 27.63 7.32 14.05
CA GLN A 262 28.12 7.75 12.75
C GLN A 262 27.01 7.82 11.70
N GLN A 263 26.12 6.81 11.65
CA GLN A 263 25.02 6.79 10.67
C GLN A 263 24.00 7.90 10.94
N VAL A 264 23.62 8.17 12.20
CA VAL A 264 22.68 9.25 12.50
C VAL A 264 23.27 10.62 12.13
N ASP A 265 24.56 10.85 12.42
CA ASP A 265 25.24 12.10 12.06
C ASP A 265 25.33 12.26 10.52
N LYS A 266 25.59 11.17 9.79
CA LYS A 266 25.58 11.12 8.32
C LYS A 266 24.19 11.43 7.75
N HIS A 267 23.14 10.78 8.24
CA HIS A 267 21.77 10.99 7.77
C HIS A 267 21.31 12.42 8.07
N ARG A 268 21.59 12.93 9.28
CA ARG A 268 21.31 14.34 9.64
C ARG A 268 21.99 15.30 8.67
N ALA A 269 23.27 15.10 8.36
CA ALA A 269 24.00 15.94 7.41
C ALA A 269 23.40 15.89 6.01
N GLN A 270 22.93 14.73 5.53
CA GLN A 270 22.27 14.60 4.23
C GLN A 270 20.94 15.37 4.18
N VAL A 271 20.11 15.24 5.22
CA VAL A 271 18.83 15.97 5.31
C VAL A 271 19.06 17.48 5.34
N LEU A 272 20.01 17.94 6.16
CA LEU A 272 20.36 19.37 6.24
C LEU A 272 20.85 19.92 4.89
N ARG A 273 21.75 19.20 4.20
CA ARG A 273 22.19 19.60 2.85
C ARG A 273 21.03 19.69 1.87
N LYS A 274 20.07 18.77 1.93
CA LYS A 274 18.89 18.79 1.07
C LYS A 274 18.00 20.01 1.35
N MET A 275 17.75 20.30 2.63
CA MET A 275 17.00 21.50 3.05
C MET A 275 17.71 22.80 2.64
N ASP A 276 19.03 22.88 2.83
CA ASP A 276 19.82 24.04 2.43
C ASP A 276 19.87 24.21 0.90
N SER A 277 19.93 23.13 0.14
CA SER A 277 19.84 23.16 -1.32
C SER A 277 18.49 23.71 -1.80
N LEU A 278 17.37 23.32 -1.16
CA LEU A 278 16.05 23.88 -1.46
C LEU A 278 16.00 25.37 -1.10
N ARG A 279 16.54 25.75 0.06
CA ARG A 279 16.61 27.16 0.51
C ARG A 279 17.37 28.08 -0.46
N GLN A 280 18.39 27.56 -1.14
CA GLN A 280 19.17 28.31 -2.13
C GLN A 280 18.46 28.48 -3.49
N ARG A 281 17.25 27.95 -3.64
CA ARG A 281 16.49 27.93 -4.91
C ARG A 281 15.16 28.67 -4.80
N PRO A 282 15.12 29.99 -5.05
CA PRO A 282 13.88 30.78 -5.03
C PRO A 282 12.80 30.24 -5.98
N ASP A 283 13.21 29.69 -7.12
CA ASP A 283 12.33 29.04 -8.11
C ASP A 283 11.65 27.80 -7.55
N ALA A 284 12.35 27.00 -6.74
CA ALA A 284 11.78 25.82 -6.11
C ALA A 284 10.91 26.19 -4.89
N LEU A 285 11.35 27.15 -4.06
CA LEU A 285 10.58 27.62 -2.90
C LEU A 285 9.20 28.15 -3.30
N SER A 286 9.13 29.00 -4.31
CA SER A 286 7.87 29.60 -4.80
C SER A 286 6.89 28.57 -5.40
N ARG A 287 7.34 27.34 -5.66
CA ARG A 287 6.55 26.28 -6.30
C ARG A 287 6.25 25.12 -5.35
N THR A 288 6.88 25.10 -4.17
CA THR A 288 6.69 24.07 -3.16
C THR A 288 5.32 24.25 -2.50
N LYS A 289 4.43 23.29 -2.71
CA LYS A 289 3.06 23.24 -2.16
C LYS A 289 2.92 22.22 -1.03
N GLY A 290 3.76 21.18 -1.02
CA GLY A 290 3.74 20.13 -0.02
C GLY A 290 5.10 19.95 0.62
N ILE A 291 5.16 19.90 1.94
CA ILE A 291 6.35 19.43 2.66
C ILE A 291 6.00 18.22 3.51
N THR A 292 6.80 17.16 3.37
CA THR A 292 6.77 15.99 4.28
C THR A 292 8.08 15.93 5.04
N PHE A 293 8.02 15.92 6.37
CA PHE A 293 9.15 15.64 7.25
C PHE A 293 8.88 14.34 8.00
N TYR A 294 9.78 13.38 7.87
CA TYR A 294 9.68 12.07 8.52
C TYR A 294 10.96 11.78 9.30
N ASP A 295 10.82 11.56 10.59
CA ASP A 295 11.87 11.15 11.50
C ASP A 295 11.51 9.79 12.13
N SER A 296 12.38 8.80 11.94
CA SER A 296 12.31 7.52 12.64
C SER A 296 13.51 7.22 13.53
N TRP A 297 14.50 8.12 13.61
CA TRP A 297 15.61 8.01 14.55
C TRP A 297 15.15 8.31 15.98
N THR A 298 14.27 9.31 16.13
CA THR A 298 13.80 9.78 17.43
C THR A 298 12.35 9.39 17.71
N SER A 299 11.55 9.00 16.71
CA SER A 299 10.14 8.63 16.92
C SER A 299 9.95 7.33 17.71
N ASP A 300 9.01 7.34 18.67
CA ASP A 300 8.68 6.22 19.56
C ASP A 300 7.76 5.16 18.92
N GLY A 301 7.54 5.24 17.60
CA GLY A 301 6.49 4.50 16.89
C GLY A 301 6.63 2.97 16.91
N TYR A 302 7.84 2.44 17.08
CA TYR A 302 8.12 1.00 17.12
C TYR A 302 8.68 0.62 18.49
N ARG A 303 7.77 0.26 19.41
CA ARG A 303 8.06 -0.14 20.81
C ARG A 303 9.10 -1.26 20.95
N SER A 304 9.41 -2.00 19.88
CA SER A 304 10.38 -3.09 19.88
C SER A 304 11.84 -2.64 19.98
N PHE A 305 12.15 -1.38 19.63
CA PHE A 305 13.53 -0.87 19.59
C PHE A 305 13.57 0.56 20.14
N GLY A 306 13.32 0.72 21.44
CA GLY A 306 13.28 2.02 22.14
C GLY A 306 14.20 3.07 21.50
N GLY A 307 13.62 4.21 21.09
CA GLY A 307 14.12 5.13 20.07
C GLY A 307 15.64 5.09 19.85
N PHE A 308 16.05 4.79 18.61
CA PHE A 308 17.46 4.62 18.21
C PHE A 308 18.38 5.75 18.70
N ALA A 309 17.84 6.96 18.89
CA ALA A 309 18.51 8.08 19.54
C ALA A 309 19.27 7.68 20.83
N ALA A 310 18.67 6.90 21.73
CA ALA A 310 19.33 6.47 22.97
C ALA A 310 20.62 5.67 22.70
N GLY A 311 20.60 4.80 21.68
CA GLY A 311 21.76 4.02 21.26
C GLY A 311 22.86 4.82 20.55
N THR A 312 22.62 6.09 20.22
CA THR A 312 23.60 6.97 19.54
C THR A 312 24.38 7.87 20.50
N GLY A 313 23.91 7.99 21.75
CA GLY A 313 24.46 8.94 22.72
C GLY A 313 24.23 10.41 22.36
N ARG A 314 23.23 10.71 21.53
CA ARG A 314 22.78 12.06 21.16
C ARG A 314 21.41 12.33 21.79
N SER A 315 21.18 13.55 22.24
CA SER A 315 19.84 13.97 22.64
C SER A 315 18.94 14.17 21.42
N THR A 316 17.62 14.04 21.58
CA THR A 316 16.65 14.34 20.53
C THR A 316 16.78 15.79 20.06
N GLU A 317 17.03 16.73 20.98
CA GLU A 317 17.22 18.14 20.66
C GLU A 317 18.46 18.39 19.79
N GLU A 318 19.61 17.79 20.13
CA GLU A 318 20.84 17.87 19.33
C GLU A 318 20.67 17.37 17.89
N LEU A 319 19.82 16.35 17.71
CA LEU A 319 19.53 15.79 16.40
C LEU A 319 18.56 16.67 15.62
N LEU A 320 17.44 17.04 16.24
CA LEU A 320 16.30 17.65 15.54
C LEU A 320 16.37 19.16 15.41
N LEU A 321 16.87 19.89 16.41
CA LEU A 321 16.78 21.35 16.45
C LEU A 321 17.32 22.04 15.17
N PRO A 322 18.48 21.63 14.59
CA PRO A 322 18.95 22.21 13.35
C PRO A 322 17.97 22.01 12.19
N MET A 323 17.36 20.83 12.08
CA MET A 323 16.40 20.51 11.01
C MET A 323 15.07 21.23 11.21
N LEU A 324 14.56 21.31 12.44
CA LEU A 324 13.34 22.05 12.76
C LEU A 324 13.47 23.54 12.44
N SER A 325 14.63 24.14 12.71
CA SER A 325 14.92 25.52 12.33
C SER A 325 14.84 25.75 10.81
N ARG A 326 15.41 24.85 9.99
CA ARG A 326 15.29 24.94 8.52
C ARG A 326 13.87 24.67 8.06
N LEU A 327 13.18 23.74 8.72
CA LEU A 327 11.80 23.41 8.39
C LEU A 327 10.87 24.60 8.63
N CYS A 328 11.00 25.31 9.75
CA CYS A 328 10.27 26.55 10.00
C CYS A 328 10.52 27.58 8.89
N PHE A 329 11.78 27.80 8.50
CA PHE A 329 12.11 28.69 7.38
C PHE A 329 11.36 28.28 6.10
N LEU A 330 11.37 27.00 5.75
CA LEU A 330 10.68 26.52 4.55
C LEU A 330 9.16 26.72 4.64
N ILE A 331 8.55 26.50 5.81
CA ILE A 331 7.13 26.74 6.03
C ILE A 331 6.78 28.22 5.90
N PHE A 332 7.64 29.13 6.37
CA PHE A 332 7.41 30.57 6.22
C PHE A 332 7.55 31.06 4.78
N GLN A 333 8.45 30.45 3.99
CA GLN A 333 8.82 30.97 2.66
C GLN A 333 8.05 30.31 1.51
N CYS A 334 7.56 29.08 1.67
CA CYS A 334 6.86 28.36 0.62
C CYS A 334 5.34 28.63 0.68
N PRO A 335 4.63 28.72 -0.46
CA PRO A 335 3.17 28.77 -0.51
C PRO A 335 2.57 27.37 -0.30
N LEU A 336 2.84 26.78 0.88
CA LEU A 336 2.40 25.43 1.21
C LEU A 336 0.89 25.34 1.22
N GLU A 337 0.34 24.32 0.58
CA GLU A 337 -1.05 23.87 0.68
C GLU A 337 -1.17 22.70 1.68
N SER A 338 -0.10 21.90 1.82
CA SER A 338 -0.05 20.75 2.74
C SER A 338 1.27 20.62 3.49
N PHE A 339 1.21 20.20 4.75
CA PHE A 339 2.36 19.90 5.59
C PHE A 339 2.13 18.60 6.36
N ASN A 340 3.02 17.63 6.18
CA ASN A 340 3.02 16.36 6.89
C ASN A 340 4.26 16.25 7.77
N PHE A 341 4.06 16.11 9.07
CA PHE A 341 5.11 16.07 10.07
C PHE A 341 4.99 14.79 10.89
N SER A 342 5.97 13.91 10.76
CA SER A 342 6.11 12.69 11.55
C SER A 342 7.43 12.73 12.29
N SER A 343 7.42 12.92 13.59
CA SER A 343 8.62 13.02 14.42
C SER A 343 8.32 12.66 15.88
N HIS A 344 9.29 12.82 16.77
CA HIS A 344 9.10 12.62 18.20
C HIS A 344 8.20 13.70 18.81
N ASP A 345 8.52 14.98 18.60
CA ASP A 345 7.81 16.10 19.21
C ASP A 345 7.43 17.18 18.18
N PHE A 346 6.22 17.73 18.34
CA PHE A 346 5.72 18.91 17.64
C PHE A 346 5.61 20.06 18.64
N ILE A 347 6.35 21.14 18.38
CA ILE A 347 6.64 22.23 19.32
C ILE A 347 6.05 23.56 18.85
N GLY A 348 5.95 24.56 19.74
CA GLY A 348 5.25 25.82 19.47
C GLY A 348 5.84 26.61 18.31
N ILE A 349 7.15 26.60 18.11
CA ILE A 349 7.79 27.29 16.98
C ILE A 349 7.38 26.72 15.61
N LEU A 350 7.10 25.41 15.53
CA LEU A 350 6.56 24.80 14.30
C LEU A 350 5.10 25.22 14.10
N TRP A 351 4.32 25.25 15.18
CA TRP A 351 2.95 25.75 15.13
C TRP A 351 2.89 27.22 14.69
N ASP A 352 3.79 28.06 15.19
CA ASP A 352 3.92 29.46 14.77
C ASP A 352 4.21 29.60 13.28
N ALA A 353 5.06 28.72 12.73
CA ALA A 353 5.30 28.68 11.29
C ALA A 353 4.05 28.24 10.51
N VAL A 354 3.40 27.16 10.96
CA VAL A 354 2.16 26.62 10.37
C VAL A 354 1.05 27.67 10.31
N ARG A 355 0.73 28.32 11.43
CA ARG A 355 -0.34 29.32 11.49
C ARG A 355 -0.03 30.58 10.69
N SER A 356 1.25 30.91 10.52
CA SER A 356 1.68 32.09 9.77
C SER A 356 1.65 31.85 8.26
N ASN A 357 1.50 30.61 7.82
CA ASN A 357 1.36 30.28 6.41
C ASN A 357 -0.13 30.41 5.98
N PRO A 358 -0.48 31.42 5.15
CA PRO A 358 -1.87 31.68 4.79
C PRO A 358 -2.42 30.70 3.75
N THR A 359 -1.55 30.03 2.98
CA THR A 359 -1.95 29.06 1.96
C THR A 359 -2.13 27.65 2.53
N LEU A 360 -1.58 27.39 3.72
CA LEU A 360 -1.58 26.05 4.32
C LEU A 360 -2.99 25.64 4.71
N ARG A 361 -3.53 24.63 4.02
CA ARG A 361 -4.89 24.12 4.23
C ARG A 361 -4.90 22.78 4.96
N THR A 362 -3.89 21.95 4.74
CA THR A 362 -3.83 20.59 5.27
C THR A 362 -2.63 20.40 6.17
N LEU A 363 -2.88 19.98 7.41
CA LEU A 363 -1.85 19.66 8.39
C LEU A 363 -1.99 18.21 8.86
N SER A 364 -0.92 17.43 8.72
CA SER A 364 -0.82 16.07 9.23
C SER A 364 0.30 15.99 10.27
N ILE A 365 -0.02 15.58 11.49
CA ILE A 365 0.92 15.49 12.61
C ILE A 365 0.90 14.07 13.16
N ARG A 366 2.07 13.43 13.18
CA ARG A 366 2.36 12.19 13.89
C ARG A 366 3.52 12.43 14.84
N ALA A 367 3.22 12.98 16.01
CA ALA A 367 4.21 13.35 17.03
C ALA A 367 3.57 13.43 18.42
N ARG A 368 4.35 13.73 19.45
CA ARG A 368 3.87 14.14 20.78
C ARG A 368 3.88 15.66 20.89
N LEU A 369 3.09 16.22 21.81
CA LEU A 369 3.15 17.65 22.13
C LEU A 369 3.84 17.83 23.47
N GLN A 370 5.01 18.48 23.48
CA GLN A 370 5.73 18.80 24.72
C GLN A 370 5.14 20.02 25.42
N GLU A 371 4.82 21.06 24.65
CA GLU A 371 4.28 22.31 25.15
C GLU A 371 2.77 22.20 25.40
N ASP A 372 2.24 23.19 26.10
CA ASP A 372 0.80 23.33 26.30
C ASP A 372 0.18 24.19 25.17
N PRO A 373 -0.68 23.62 24.31
CA PRO A 373 -1.29 24.35 23.20
C PRO A 373 -2.21 25.50 23.61
N HIS A 374 -2.59 25.60 24.90
CA HIS A 374 -3.46 26.67 25.38
C HIS A 374 -2.86 28.08 25.17
N ASN A 375 -1.54 28.19 25.06
CA ASN A 375 -0.86 29.46 24.77
C ASN A 375 -0.63 29.71 23.28
N TRP A 376 -1.00 28.76 22.41
CA TRP A 376 -0.79 28.88 20.98
C TRP A 376 -1.89 29.72 20.33
N MET A 377 -1.51 30.49 19.31
CA MET A 377 -2.46 31.31 18.56
C MET A 377 -3.25 30.47 17.54
N PRO A 378 -4.50 30.83 17.21
CA PRO A 378 -5.30 30.12 16.21
C PRO A 378 -4.66 30.11 14.80
N ALA A 379 -4.93 29.06 14.05
CA ALA A 379 -4.53 28.85 12.66
C ALA A 379 -5.78 28.79 11.74
N PRO A 380 -6.34 29.95 11.33
CA PRO A 380 -7.58 30.00 10.56
C PRO A 380 -7.43 29.54 9.09
N SER A 381 -6.21 29.42 8.57
CA SER A 381 -5.96 28.93 7.20
C SER A 381 -6.25 27.42 7.07
N LEU A 382 -6.09 26.67 8.15
CA LEU A 382 -6.25 25.22 8.20
C LEU A 382 -7.71 24.80 8.05
N VAL A 383 -7.92 23.87 7.11
CA VAL A 383 -9.23 23.30 6.76
C VAL A 383 -9.25 21.79 6.98
N ASN A 384 -8.09 21.12 6.87
CA ASN A 384 -7.94 19.68 7.07
C ASN A 384 -6.87 19.41 8.13
N LEU A 385 -7.21 18.61 9.14
CA LEU A 385 -6.32 18.28 10.25
C LEU A 385 -6.29 16.78 10.48
N HIS A 386 -5.10 16.20 10.37
CA HIS A 386 -4.84 14.78 10.55
C HIS A 386 -3.90 14.64 11.75
N LEU A 387 -4.37 14.01 12.83
CA LEU A 387 -3.63 13.87 14.09
C LEU A 387 -3.44 12.39 14.37
N GLN A 388 -2.18 11.97 14.53
CA GLN A 388 -1.82 10.62 14.92
C GLN A 388 -1.03 10.62 16.22
N LEU A 389 -1.69 10.24 17.31
CA LEU A 389 -1.14 10.30 18.65
C LEU A 389 -0.17 9.13 18.93
N GLN A 390 1.05 9.45 19.35
CA GLN A 390 2.06 8.49 19.82
C GLN A 390 2.14 8.48 21.36
N ASN A 391 2.36 7.29 21.93
CA ASN A 391 2.57 6.94 23.35
C ASN A 391 2.72 8.09 24.38
N GLY A 392 1.79 8.22 25.34
CA GLY A 392 2.16 8.40 26.75
C GLY A 392 1.69 9.64 27.50
N LEU A 393 1.25 10.71 26.82
CA LEU A 393 0.71 11.93 27.46
C LEU A 393 -0.44 12.56 26.66
N GLY A 394 -1.11 11.76 25.84
CA GLY A 394 -1.89 12.17 24.68
C GLY A 394 -3.22 12.91 24.87
N LEU A 395 -3.44 13.59 26.00
CA LEU A 395 -4.55 14.53 26.12
C LEU A 395 -4.30 15.81 25.31
N ARG A 396 -3.06 16.29 25.26
CA ARG A 396 -2.74 17.62 24.69
C ARG A 396 -2.95 17.72 23.18
N MET A 397 -2.88 16.61 22.44
CA MET A 397 -3.05 16.64 20.97
C MET A 397 -4.44 17.14 20.55
N TRP A 398 -5.44 16.84 21.36
CA TRP A 398 -6.80 17.33 21.14
C TRP A 398 -6.92 18.84 21.28
N ASP A 399 -6.04 19.49 22.05
CA ASP A 399 -6.08 20.93 22.29
C ASP A 399 -5.62 21.76 21.07
N ILE A 400 -5.04 21.12 20.04
CA ILE A 400 -4.80 21.75 18.73
C ILE A 400 -6.11 22.00 17.97
N ILE A 401 -7.11 21.12 18.14
CA ILE A 401 -8.33 21.15 17.32
C ILE A 401 -9.10 22.47 17.49
N PRO A 402 -9.33 22.99 18.72
CA PRO A 402 -9.95 24.31 18.90
C PRO A 402 -9.18 25.49 18.30
N LEU A 403 -7.88 25.33 18.03
CA LEU A 403 -7.06 26.37 17.39
C LEU A 403 -7.32 26.48 15.88
N CYS A 404 -8.09 25.57 15.29
CA CYS A 404 -8.42 25.54 13.86
C CYS A 404 -9.89 25.90 13.64
N PRO A 405 -10.30 27.19 13.70
CA PRO A 405 -11.72 27.57 13.68
C PRO A 405 -12.45 27.21 12.38
N ASN A 406 -11.73 27.15 11.25
CA ASN A 406 -12.27 26.87 9.92
C ASN A 406 -12.16 25.39 9.51
N LEU A 407 -11.93 24.50 10.48
CA LEU A 407 -11.72 23.09 10.22
C LEU A 407 -12.97 22.43 9.62
N ARG A 408 -12.81 21.79 8.46
CA ARG A 408 -13.86 21.03 7.77
C ARG A 408 -13.64 19.53 7.82
N TYR A 409 -12.38 19.10 7.86
CA TYR A 409 -12.00 17.69 7.90
C TYR A 409 -11.10 17.42 9.10
N LEU A 410 -11.54 16.53 9.99
CA LEU A 410 -10.77 16.05 11.13
C LEU A 410 -10.57 14.55 11.01
N CYS A 411 -9.32 14.12 10.97
CA CYS A 411 -8.93 12.72 11.13
C CYS A 411 -8.05 12.59 12.37
N PHE A 412 -8.47 11.78 13.33
CA PHE A 412 -7.73 11.50 14.56
C PHE A 412 -7.49 10.00 14.66
N SER A 413 -6.26 9.58 14.96
CA SER A 413 -5.91 8.19 15.21
C SER A 413 -5.01 8.07 16.43
N SER A 414 -5.36 7.20 17.38
CA SER A 414 -4.52 6.90 18.55
C SER A 414 -3.78 5.58 18.42
N LEU A 415 -2.44 5.65 18.46
CA LEU A 415 -1.58 4.47 18.57
C LEU A 415 -1.39 4.01 20.01
N GLU A 416 -1.93 4.74 21.00
CA GLU A 416 -1.78 4.38 22.41
C GLU A 416 -2.43 3.04 22.71
N THR A 417 -1.78 2.22 23.55
CA THR A 417 -2.33 0.92 23.97
C THR A 417 -3.65 1.04 24.69
N ASN A 418 -3.85 2.12 25.45
CA ASN A 418 -5.04 2.32 26.28
C ASN A 418 -6.14 3.16 25.63
N ALA A 419 -6.03 3.44 24.33
CA ALA A 419 -6.92 4.35 23.60
C ALA A 419 -6.93 5.80 24.14
N SER A 420 -7.23 6.76 23.27
CA SER A 420 -7.30 8.18 23.64
C SER A 420 -8.65 8.54 24.27
N ARG A 421 -8.62 9.44 25.25
CA ARG A 421 -9.82 10.05 25.84
C ARG A 421 -10.12 11.36 25.12
N ILE A 422 -11.35 11.53 24.66
CA ILE A 422 -11.83 12.81 24.14
C ILE A 422 -11.96 13.81 25.31
N PRO A 423 -11.22 14.94 25.32
CA PRO A 423 -11.34 15.94 26.37
C PRO A 423 -12.56 16.84 26.19
N ALA A 424 -13.03 17.42 27.30
CA ALA A 424 -14.16 18.35 27.29
C ALA A 424 -13.88 19.64 26.52
N SER A 425 -12.61 20.01 26.32
CA SER A 425 -12.16 21.20 25.59
C SER A 425 -12.73 21.28 24.16
N ILE A 426 -12.96 20.13 23.50
CA ILE A 426 -13.54 20.07 22.15
C ILE A 426 -14.93 20.74 22.08
N GLY A 427 -15.76 20.54 23.11
CA GLY A 427 -17.12 21.07 23.16
C GLY A 427 -17.26 22.36 23.95
N ALA A 428 -16.30 22.64 24.86
CA ALA A 428 -16.33 23.79 25.76
C ALA A 428 -15.74 25.07 25.14
N SER A 429 -14.95 24.94 24.07
CA SER A 429 -14.40 26.11 23.38
C SER A 429 -15.53 26.99 22.81
N PRO A 430 -15.43 28.34 22.89
CA PRO A 430 -16.33 29.24 22.17
C PRO A 430 -16.35 28.95 20.66
N ASN A 431 -15.23 28.39 20.15
CA ASN A 431 -15.06 27.87 18.80
C ASN A 431 -15.28 26.35 18.75
N ASN A 432 -16.47 25.91 19.16
CA ASN A 432 -16.84 24.50 19.04
C ASN A 432 -16.74 24.06 17.56
N VAL A 433 -15.80 23.15 17.30
CA VAL A 433 -15.41 22.74 15.93
C VAL A 433 -16.51 22.04 15.15
N PHE A 434 -17.51 21.46 15.82
CA PHE A 434 -18.63 20.82 15.14
C PHE A 434 -19.51 21.80 14.34
N ARG A 435 -19.35 23.11 14.57
CA ARG A 435 -20.05 24.14 13.78
C ARG A 435 -19.56 24.22 12.33
N SER A 436 -18.32 23.81 12.05
CA SER A 436 -17.69 23.90 10.73
C SER A 436 -17.30 22.53 10.14
N LEU A 437 -17.18 21.49 10.98
CA LEU A 437 -16.80 20.15 10.55
C LEU A 437 -17.84 19.53 9.62
N THR A 438 -17.35 19.10 8.46
CA THR A 438 -18.10 18.32 7.47
C THR A 438 -17.74 16.84 7.53
N HIS A 439 -16.50 16.52 7.92
CA HIS A 439 -15.98 15.16 7.99
C HIS A 439 -15.24 14.95 9.30
N VAL A 440 -15.57 13.85 9.99
CA VAL A 440 -14.92 13.44 11.23
C VAL A 440 -14.61 11.96 11.16
N ALA A 441 -13.34 11.62 11.35
CA ALA A 441 -12.83 10.27 11.48
C ALA A 441 -12.04 10.18 12.80
N MET A 442 -12.45 9.30 13.71
CA MET A 442 -11.78 9.11 14.99
C MET A 442 -11.49 7.63 15.24
N GLU A 443 -10.21 7.29 15.34
CA GLU A 443 -9.73 5.93 15.59
C GLU A 443 -8.98 5.82 16.92
N GLY A 444 -9.17 4.70 17.60
CA GLY A 444 -8.47 4.44 18.84
C GLY A 444 -9.00 5.26 20.02
N VAL A 445 -10.30 5.56 20.04
CA VAL A 445 -10.96 6.34 21.10
C VAL A 445 -11.55 5.42 22.18
N ARG A 446 -11.59 5.88 23.44
CA ARG A 446 -12.30 5.20 24.53
C ARG A 446 -13.81 5.43 24.47
N ALA A 447 -14.60 4.36 24.59
CA ALA A 447 -16.08 4.44 24.61
C ALA A 447 -16.59 5.39 25.70
N GLU A 448 -15.93 5.42 26.86
CA GLU A 448 -16.30 6.24 28.03
C GLU A 448 -16.22 7.75 27.75
N SER A 449 -15.48 8.14 26.70
CA SER A 449 -15.32 9.54 26.30
C SER A 449 -16.29 10.00 25.21
N VAL A 450 -17.05 9.08 24.59
CA VAL A 450 -18.07 9.40 23.57
C VAL A 450 -19.19 10.30 24.10
N PRO A 451 -19.65 10.21 25.36
CA PRO A 451 -20.59 11.21 25.91
C PRO A 451 -20.08 12.66 25.85
N VAL A 452 -18.76 12.88 25.87
CA VAL A 452 -18.18 14.22 25.69
C VAL A 452 -18.39 14.73 24.27
N LEU A 453 -18.18 13.85 23.28
CA LEU A 453 -18.44 14.12 21.86
C LEU A 453 -19.93 14.44 21.62
N ILE A 454 -20.84 13.64 22.18
CA ILE A 454 -22.29 13.85 22.11
C ILE A 454 -22.67 15.23 22.65
N ARG A 455 -22.15 15.61 23.83
CA ARG A 455 -22.37 16.95 24.39
C ARG A 455 -21.83 18.05 23.49
N ALA A 456 -20.63 17.89 22.94
CA ALA A 456 -20.04 18.87 22.03
C ALA A 456 -20.91 19.09 20.78
N MET A 457 -21.40 18.03 20.16
CA MET A 457 -22.31 18.11 19.01
C MET A 457 -23.63 18.80 19.39
N ASN A 458 -24.24 18.42 20.51
CA ASN A 458 -25.49 19.04 20.96
C ASN A 458 -25.35 20.53 21.25
N THR A 459 -24.25 20.95 21.87
CA THR A 459 -23.94 22.37 22.10
C THR A 459 -23.74 23.12 20.78
N ALA A 460 -23.05 22.53 19.81
CA ALA A 460 -22.88 23.14 18.48
C ALA A 460 -24.21 23.28 17.74
N ALA A 461 -25.05 22.23 17.77
CA ALA A 461 -26.37 22.24 17.14
C ALA A 461 -27.28 23.29 17.77
N ALA A 462 -27.28 23.41 19.10
CA ALA A 462 -28.07 24.44 19.79
C ALA A 462 -27.65 25.87 19.39
N ALA A 463 -26.35 26.08 19.14
CA ALA A 463 -25.83 27.38 18.72
C ALA A 463 -26.10 27.71 17.24
N LEU A 464 -26.31 26.71 16.38
CA LEU A 464 -26.62 26.90 14.95
C LEU A 464 -28.12 26.85 14.62
N ALA A 465 -28.96 26.49 15.59
CA ALA A 465 -30.40 26.39 15.40
C ALA A 465 -30.96 27.67 14.74
N PRO A 466 -31.81 27.55 13.69
CA PRO A 466 -32.50 26.33 13.23
C PRO A 466 -31.72 25.47 12.22
N GLN A 467 -30.49 25.82 11.84
CA GLN A 467 -29.73 25.09 10.82
C GLN A 467 -29.15 23.78 11.40
N PRO A 468 -29.18 22.67 10.62
CA PRO A 468 -28.50 21.44 11.03
C PRO A 468 -26.97 21.63 11.00
N LEU A 469 -26.25 20.80 11.74
CA LEU A 469 -24.79 20.77 11.65
C LEU A 469 -24.35 20.33 10.25
N PRO A 470 -23.26 20.92 9.69
CA PRO A 470 -22.78 20.61 8.34
C PRO A 470 -22.07 19.25 8.23
N LEU A 471 -22.04 18.48 9.30
CA LEU A 471 -21.43 17.16 9.36
C LEU A 471 -22.12 16.21 8.39
N THR A 472 -21.39 15.72 7.39
CA THR A 472 -21.84 14.78 6.36
C THR A 472 -21.21 13.40 6.51
N HIS A 473 -19.98 13.32 7.03
CA HIS A 473 -19.26 12.05 7.21
C HIS A 473 -18.83 11.88 8.66
N PHE A 474 -19.21 10.76 9.27
CA PHE A 474 -18.86 10.44 10.64
C PHE A 474 -18.36 9.00 10.76
N TYR A 475 -17.12 8.85 11.20
CA TYR A 475 -16.48 7.58 11.47
C TYR A 475 -15.91 7.54 12.89
N LEU A 476 -16.26 6.49 13.63
CA LEU A 476 -15.82 6.28 15.00
C LEU A 476 -15.39 4.82 15.20
N ASN A 477 -14.12 4.62 15.53
CA ASN A 477 -13.55 3.33 15.87
C ASN A 477 -12.99 3.34 17.30
N ILE A 478 -13.67 2.60 18.17
CA ILE A 478 -13.33 2.49 19.58
C ILE A 478 -12.14 1.55 19.78
N LYS A 479 -11.39 1.74 20.87
CA LYS A 479 -10.30 0.83 21.29
C LYS A 479 -10.37 0.58 22.79
N CYS A 480 -10.00 -0.63 23.21
CA CYS A 480 -10.02 -1.14 24.59
C CYS A 480 -11.40 -1.30 25.26
N SER A 481 -12.45 -0.67 24.75
CA SER A 481 -13.83 -0.81 25.24
C SER A 481 -14.82 -0.95 24.06
N LEU A 482 -16.12 -1.04 24.36
CA LEU A 482 -17.19 -1.20 23.36
C LEU A 482 -18.27 -0.14 23.56
N LEU A 483 -18.94 0.26 22.48
CA LEU A 483 -20.09 1.16 22.55
C LEU A 483 -21.31 0.42 23.12
N LYS A 484 -21.73 0.83 24.32
CA LYS A 484 -22.93 0.30 24.99
C LYS A 484 -24.21 0.88 24.37
N ARG A 485 -25.33 0.17 24.59
CA ARG A 485 -26.66 0.54 24.09
C ARG A 485 -27.04 2.00 24.36
N ASN A 486 -26.99 2.46 25.60
CA ASN A 486 -27.41 3.83 25.92
C ASN A 486 -26.57 4.88 25.16
N VAL A 487 -25.25 4.71 25.12
CA VAL A 487 -24.34 5.66 24.47
C VAL A 487 -24.54 5.68 22.95
N ILE A 488 -24.79 4.54 22.31
CA ILE A 488 -25.00 4.51 20.85
C ILE A 488 -26.33 5.17 20.46
N PHE A 489 -27.41 4.96 21.22
CA PHE A 489 -28.68 5.64 20.95
C PHE A 489 -28.57 7.15 21.17
N GLU A 490 -27.91 7.59 22.24
CA GLU A 490 -27.62 9.02 22.46
C GLU A 490 -26.76 9.64 21.34
N LEU A 491 -25.80 8.87 20.80
CA LEU A 491 -25.00 9.29 19.65
C LEU A 491 -25.85 9.43 18.38
N VAL A 492 -26.71 8.45 18.10
CA VAL A 492 -27.64 8.50 16.95
C VAL A 492 -28.59 9.69 17.06
N ASP A 493 -29.13 9.96 18.26
CA ASP A 493 -30.00 11.12 18.49
C ASP A 493 -29.27 12.45 18.27
N ALA A 494 -28.00 12.55 18.68
CA ALA A 494 -27.17 13.73 18.41
C ALA A 494 -26.86 13.89 16.90
N LEU A 495 -26.59 12.78 16.20
CA LEU A 495 -26.39 12.75 14.75
C LEU A 495 -27.69 13.11 13.98
N GLY A 496 -28.87 12.90 14.57
CA GLY A 496 -30.16 13.33 14.02
C GLY A 496 -30.28 14.84 13.79
N ARG A 497 -29.38 15.64 14.38
CA ARG A 497 -29.30 17.10 14.19
C ARG A 497 -28.30 17.52 13.10
N THR A 498 -27.82 16.57 12.32
CA THR A 498 -26.78 16.77 11.31
C THR A 498 -27.30 16.41 9.92
N SER A 499 -26.45 16.60 8.90
CA SER A 499 -26.70 16.20 7.51
C SER A 499 -25.91 14.94 7.13
N VAL A 500 -25.68 14.03 8.09
CA VAL A 500 -24.84 12.84 7.88
C VAL A 500 -25.38 11.97 6.74
N GLN A 501 -24.48 11.72 5.78
CA GLN A 501 -24.64 10.87 4.61
C GLN A 501 -23.87 9.55 4.78
N VAL A 502 -22.70 9.60 5.42
CA VAL A 502 -21.85 8.42 5.66
C VAL A 502 -21.63 8.24 7.15
N LEU A 503 -22.09 7.10 7.68
CA LEU A 503 -21.94 6.72 9.08
C LEU A 503 -21.17 5.41 9.18
N ASN A 504 -20.04 5.41 9.90
CA ASN A 504 -19.29 4.20 10.19
C ASN A 504 -18.99 4.10 11.69
N LEU A 505 -19.55 3.07 12.34
CA LEU A 505 -19.38 2.80 13.76
C LEU A 505 -18.73 1.44 13.96
N CYS A 506 -17.53 1.43 14.51
CA CYS A 506 -16.79 0.20 14.80
C CYS A 506 -16.80 -0.15 16.30
N LYS A 507 -16.86 -1.45 16.58
CA LYS A 507 -16.83 -2.06 17.93
C LYS A 507 -18.04 -1.70 18.78
N VAL A 508 -19.21 -1.88 18.17
CA VAL A 508 -20.50 -1.71 18.81
C VAL A 508 -20.85 -2.97 19.61
N GLN A 509 -21.10 -2.84 20.92
CA GLN A 509 -21.54 -3.96 21.75
C GLN A 509 -22.99 -4.35 21.47
N TYR A 510 -23.83 -3.37 21.15
CA TYR A 510 -25.26 -3.56 20.95
C TYR A 510 -25.63 -3.44 19.47
N ALA A 511 -25.92 -4.58 18.82
CA ALA A 511 -26.20 -4.63 17.39
C ALA A 511 -27.56 -5.29 17.09
N ARG A 512 -28.61 -4.99 17.86
CA ARG A 512 -29.98 -5.53 17.60
C ARG A 512 -30.70 -4.69 16.52
N PRO A 513 -31.75 -5.22 15.85
CA PRO A 513 -32.45 -4.52 14.77
C PRO A 513 -33.03 -3.14 15.14
N ASP A 514 -33.35 -2.90 16.42
CA ASP A 514 -33.83 -1.59 16.90
C ASP A 514 -32.79 -0.48 16.77
N LEU A 515 -31.50 -0.81 16.74
CA LEU A 515 -30.45 0.15 16.40
C LEU A 515 -30.57 0.63 14.95
N LEU A 516 -30.79 -0.27 13.98
CA LEU A 516 -30.99 0.12 12.58
C LEU A 516 -32.25 0.98 12.43
N MET A 517 -33.33 0.64 13.15
CA MET A 517 -34.54 1.48 13.18
C MET A 517 -34.25 2.88 13.74
N ALA A 518 -33.42 3.01 14.79
CA ALA A 518 -33.02 4.32 15.30
C ALA A 518 -32.17 5.09 14.28
N ILE A 519 -31.19 4.45 13.64
CA ILE A 519 -30.32 5.07 12.63
C ILE A 519 -31.10 5.47 11.38
N SER A 520 -32.16 4.74 11.01
CA SER A 520 -33.01 5.06 9.84
C SER A 520 -33.68 6.44 9.94
N ARG A 521 -33.74 7.03 11.14
CA ARG A 521 -34.22 8.40 11.37
C ARG A 521 -33.26 9.47 10.82
N LEU A 522 -32.06 9.10 10.36
CA LEU A 522 -31.14 9.98 9.66
C LEU A 522 -31.54 10.06 8.17
N PRO A 523 -32.27 11.11 7.73
CA PRO A 523 -32.97 11.08 6.44
C PRO A 523 -32.03 11.18 5.23
N SER A 524 -30.79 11.63 5.45
CA SER A 524 -29.79 11.81 4.39
C SER A 524 -28.78 10.67 4.30
N LEU A 525 -28.93 9.61 5.10
CA LEU A 525 -27.94 8.54 5.17
C LEU A 525 -27.90 7.70 3.89
N GLU A 526 -26.77 7.72 3.22
CA GLU A 526 -26.47 7.04 1.97
C GLU A 526 -25.56 5.83 2.17
N ALA A 527 -24.67 5.86 3.17
CA ALA A 527 -23.77 4.76 3.51
C ALA A 527 -23.73 4.50 5.01
N LEU A 528 -23.91 3.24 5.41
CA LEU A 528 -23.87 2.80 6.79
C LEU A 528 -22.92 1.61 6.94
N THR A 529 -21.92 1.72 7.82
CA THR A 529 -21.09 0.61 8.25
C THR A 529 -21.21 0.40 9.75
N LEU A 530 -21.52 -0.81 10.19
CA LEU A 530 -21.62 -1.19 11.60
C LEU A 530 -20.78 -2.43 11.87
N ILE A 531 -19.77 -2.32 12.73
CA ILE A 531 -18.94 -3.47 13.14
C ILE A 531 -19.31 -3.85 14.57
N HIS A 532 -19.99 -4.98 14.73
CA HIS A 532 -20.37 -5.54 16.02
C HIS A 532 -19.18 -6.25 16.68
N GLN A 533 -19.07 -6.16 17.99
CA GLN A 533 -18.09 -6.93 18.76
C GLN A 533 -18.63 -7.20 20.16
N GLN A 534 -18.56 -8.46 20.61
CA GLN A 534 -19.05 -8.87 21.94
C GLN A 534 -18.01 -8.64 23.05
N LEU A 535 -16.72 -8.84 22.74
CA LEU A 535 -15.61 -8.76 23.70
C LEU A 535 -14.49 -7.87 23.15
N PRO A 536 -13.91 -6.93 23.93
CA PRO A 536 -12.87 -6.01 23.44
C PRO A 536 -11.60 -6.67 22.89
N ALA A 537 -11.31 -7.90 23.31
CA ALA A 537 -10.06 -8.61 23.00
C ALA A 537 -10.17 -9.54 21.77
N THR A 538 -11.37 -9.78 21.25
CA THR A 538 -11.54 -10.61 20.04
C THR A 538 -11.18 -9.80 18.81
N ASP A 539 -10.66 -10.47 17.79
CA ASP A 539 -10.55 -9.85 16.47
C ASP A 539 -11.95 -9.44 15.99
N ALA A 540 -12.06 -8.23 15.43
CA ALA A 540 -13.32 -7.71 14.91
C ALA A 540 -13.78 -8.48 13.66
N SER A 541 -12.90 -9.31 13.10
CA SER A 541 -13.16 -10.07 11.88
C SER A 541 -14.34 -11.03 11.99
N CYS A 542 -14.65 -11.63 13.15
CA CYS A 542 -15.77 -12.56 13.29
C CYS A 542 -16.59 -12.27 14.55
N SER A 543 -17.78 -11.71 14.40
CA SER A 543 -18.73 -11.56 15.51
C SER A 543 -20.08 -12.12 15.13
N GLU A 544 -20.62 -12.95 16.01
CA GLU A 544 -22.00 -13.41 15.91
C GLU A 544 -22.93 -12.24 16.22
N TRP A 545 -23.70 -11.82 15.21
CA TRP A 545 -24.72 -10.80 15.37
C TRP A 545 -25.88 -11.36 16.20
N PRO A 546 -26.49 -10.57 17.10
CA PRO A 546 -27.44 -11.08 18.10
C PRO A 546 -28.78 -11.57 17.52
N ASN A 547 -29.08 -11.26 16.27
CA ASN A 547 -30.29 -11.65 15.58
C ASN A 547 -29.95 -12.30 14.21
N PRO A 548 -30.90 -13.01 13.59
CA PRO A 548 -30.72 -13.53 12.24
C PRO A 548 -30.60 -12.43 11.18
N ALA A 549 -29.87 -12.68 10.09
CA ALA A 549 -29.65 -11.74 8.99
C ALA A 549 -30.95 -11.15 8.40
N TYR A 550 -32.02 -11.96 8.30
CA TYR A 550 -33.30 -11.51 7.75
C TYR A 550 -33.99 -10.41 8.59
N GLU A 551 -33.76 -10.36 9.91
CA GLU A 551 -34.32 -9.30 10.75
C GLU A 551 -33.60 -7.96 10.50
N TYR A 552 -32.30 -8.00 10.21
CA TYR A 552 -31.55 -6.80 9.82
C TYR A 552 -31.93 -6.32 8.43
N ALA A 553 -32.10 -7.25 7.47
CA ALA A 553 -32.60 -6.92 6.14
C ALA A 553 -33.93 -6.17 6.25
N ALA A 554 -34.90 -6.71 7.02
CA ALA A 554 -36.19 -6.06 7.25
C ALA A 554 -36.07 -4.65 7.83
N ALA A 555 -35.15 -4.44 8.78
CA ALA A 555 -34.92 -3.13 9.39
C ALA A 555 -34.39 -2.08 8.40
N LEU A 556 -33.74 -2.48 7.30
CA LEU A 556 -33.24 -1.55 6.28
C LEU A 556 -34.36 -0.92 5.42
N ARG A 557 -35.59 -1.44 5.48
CA ARG A 557 -36.75 -0.87 4.76
C ARG A 557 -37.03 0.59 5.11
N ASN A 558 -36.64 1.01 6.30
CA ASN A 558 -36.88 2.37 6.79
C ASN A 558 -35.87 3.41 6.29
N PHE A 559 -34.84 3.00 5.52
CA PHE A 559 -33.83 3.92 5.03
C PHE A 559 -34.19 4.48 3.64
N PRO A 560 -34.47 5.78 3.51
CA PRO A 560 -34.96 6.35 2.26
C PRO A 560 -33.86 6.51 1.19
N LYS A 561 -32.57 6.51 1.57
CA LYS A 561 -31.45 6.80 0.66
C LYS A 561 -30.26 5.84 0.77
N LEU A 562 -30.35 4.82 1.63
CA LEU A 562 -29.22 3.93 1.89
C LEU A 562 -28.86 3.15 0.62
N SER A 563 -27.66 3.39 0.12
CA SER A 563 -27.09 2.78 -1.09
C SER A 563 -25.91 1.85 -0.79
N PHE A 564 -25.25 2.05 0.36
CA PHE A 564 -24.18 1.18 0.84
C PHE A 564 -24.48 0.71 2.26
N PHE A 565 -24.46 -0.60 2.49
CA PHE A 565 -24.53 -1.19 3.83
C PHE A 565 -23.33 -2.10 4.09
N GLY A 566 -22.63 -1.89 5.20
CA GLY A 566 -21.47 -2.67 5.61
C GLY A 566 -21.62 -3.21 7.02
N PHE A 567 -21.29 -4.48 7.23
CA PHE A 567 -21.29 -5.10 8.55
C PHE A 567 -20.38 -6.32 8.61
N ASN A 568 -19.92 -6.70 9.81
CA ASN A 568 -19.02 -7.85 10.00
C ASN A 568 -19.76 -9.15 10.35
N SER A 569 -21.01 -9.28 9.92
CA SER A 569 -21.72 -10.57 9.97
C SER A 569 -21.22 -11.44 8.84
N ASP A 570 -21.14 -12.74 9.08
CA ASP A 570 -20.91 -13.69 8.02
C ASP A 570 -22.25 -14.02 7.35
N LEU A 571 -22.41 -13.62 6.09
CA LEU A 571 -23.55 -14.03 5.27
C LEU A 571 -23.29 -15.36 4.56
N SER A 572 -22.10 -15.94 4.71
CA SER A 572 -21.83 -17.29 4.23
C SER A 572 -22.83 -18.27 4.88
N PRO A 573 -23.41 -19.18 4.09
CA PRO A 573 -24.44 -20.10 4.57
C PRO A 573 -23.79 -21.21 5.41
N ILE A 574 -23.36 -20.90 6.64
CA ILE A 574 -23.10 -21.94 7.62
C ILE A 574 -24.40 -22.20 8.37
N SER A 575 -25.20 -23.06 7.73
CA SER A 575 -26.30 -23.85 8.32
C SER A 575 -27.59 -23.08 8.65
N TYR A 576 -28.72 -23.60 8.13
CA TYR A 576 -30.13 -23.27 8.44
C TYR A 576 -30.87 -22.27 7.51
N SER A 577 -31.18 -22.81 6.32
CA SER A 577 -32.38 -22.66 5.48
C SER A 577 -32.69 -21.37 4.68
N PRO A 578 -32.51 -21.42 3.34
CA PRO A 578 -33.06 -20.47 2.37
C PRO A 578 -34.58 -20.54 2.14
N PHE A 579 -35.27 -21.63 2.48
CA PHE A 579 -36.71 -21.80 2.20
C PHE A 579 -37.60 -20.82 2.99
N TYR A 580 -37.29 -20.60 4.27
CA TYR A 580 -37.97 -19.58 5.07
C TYR A 580 -37.74 -18.15 4.56
N GLN A 581 -36.63 -17.90 3.85
CA GLN A 581 -36.34 -16.59 3.28
C GLN A 581 -37.10 -16.34 1.98
N ILE A 582 -37.27 -17.36 1.13
CA ILE A 582 -38.18 -17.30 -0.04
C ILE A 582 -39.62 -17.05 0.43
N GLU A 583 -40.04 -17.67 1.54
CA GLU A 583 -41.35 -17.39 2.15
C GLU A 583 -41.48 -15.95 2.70
N CYS A 584 -40.38 -15.35 3.20
CA CYS A 584 -40.32 -13.94 3.58
C CYS A 584 -40.39 -12.99 2.37
N GLU A 585 -39.86 -13.37 1.21
CA GLU A 585 -39.88 -12.55 -0.02
C GLU A 585 -41.33 -12.22 -0.44
N ASP A 586 -42.28 -13.12 -0.19
CA ASP A 586 -43.71 -12.99 -0.51
C ASP A 586 -44.61 -12.65 0.70
N ASP A 587 -44.03 -12.12 1.79
CA ASP A 587 -44.77 -11.79 3.02
C ASP A 587 -45.62 -12.98 3.55
N TYR A 588 -45.09 -14.20 3.38
CA TYR A 588 -45.72 -15.46 3.76
C TYR A 588 -46.99 -15.84 2.97
N ALA A 589 -47.27 -15.19 1.83
CA ALA A 589 -48.53 -15.35 1.08
C ALA A 589 -48.88 -16.81 0.72
N TYR A 590 -47.89 -17.65 0.43
CA TYR A 590 -48.09 -19.03 -0.03
C TYR A 590 -47.58 -20.11 0.93
N VAL A 591 -47.18 -19.76 2.16
CA VAL A 591 -46.50 -20.69 3.09
C VAL A 591 -47.28 -21.98 3.34
N LYS A 592 -48.60 -21.89 3.50
CA LYS A 592 -49.42 -23.09 3.70
C LYS A 592 -49.39 -23.99 2.45
N GLN A 593 -49.51 -23.39 1.28
CA GLN A 593 -49.56 -24.10 0.01
C GLN A 593 -48.20 -24.71 -0.35
N ASN A 594 -47.11 -23.95 -0.15
CA ASN A 594 -45.74 -24.43 -0.34
C ASN A 594 -45.40 -25.56 0.63
N ARG A 595 -45.78 -25.44 1.91
CA ARG A 595 -45.64 -26.52 2.88
C ARG A 595 -46.45 -27.76 2.50
N GLU A 596 -47.69 -27.59 2.03
CA GLU A 596 -48.53 -28.71 1.60
C GLU A 596 -47.97 -29.41 0.37
N VAL A 597 -47.49 -28.66 -0.63
CA VAL A 597 -46.86 -29.21 -1.84
C VAL A 597 -45.58 -29.96 -1.47
N ALA A 598 -44.72 -29.34 -0.66
CA ALA A 598 -43.45 -29.95 -0.29
C ALA A 598 -43.61 -31.15 0.65
N TRP A 599 -44.60 -31.11 1.56
CA TRP A 599 -44.97 -32.28 2.36
C TRP A 599 -45.54 -33.41 1.51
N LYS A 600 -46.32 -33.10 0.47
CA LYS A 600 -46.79 -34.08 -0.51
C LYS A 600 -45.63 -34.71 -1.29
N GLU A 601 -44.65 -33.92 -1.72
CA GLU A 601 -43.45 -34.42 -2.40
C GLU A 601 -42.59 -35.30 -1.49
N TRP A 602 -42.37 -34.88 -0.24
CA TRP A 602 -41.67 -35.68 0.77
C TRP A 602 -42.37 -37.00 1.07
N THR A 603 -43.69 -36.95 1.24
CA THR A 603 -44.51 -38.14 1.50
C THR A 603 -44.46 -39.07 0.29
N LYS A 604 -44.53 -38.53 -0.93
CA LYS A 604 -44.42 -39.29 -2.19
C LYS A 604 -43.04 -39.95 -2.33
N PHE A 605 -41.97 -39.25 -1.97
CA PHE A 605 -40.62 -39.82 -1.92
C PHE A 605 -40.51 -40.96 -0.91
N ASN A 606 -41.03 -40.78 0.31
CA ASN A 606 -40.96 -41.80 1.35
C ASN A 606 -41.84 -43.04 1.11
N THR A 607 -42.88 -42.90 0.30
CA THR A 607 -43.82 -43.98 -0.04
C THR A 607 -43.52 -44.64 -1.40
N SER A 608 -42.67 -44.04 -2.22
CA SER A 608 -42.18 -44.60 -3.48
C SER A 608 -41.37 -45.88 -3.23
N HIS A 609 -41.76 -46.99 -3.86
CA HIS A 609 -41.00 -48.25 -3.85
C HIS A 609 -39.68 -48.17 -4.64
N ASP A 610 -39.49 -47.14 -5.47
CA ASP A 610 -38.30 -46.91 -6.30
C ASP A 610 -37.28 -45.99 -5.62
N ARG A 611 -36.91 -46.30 -4.37
CA ARG A 611 -35.81 -45.61 -3.65
C ARG A 611 -34.43 -45.74 -4.32
N ARG A 612 -34.30 -46.51 -5.40
CA ARG A 612 -33.02 -46.85 -6.04
C ARG A 612 -32.57 -45.85 -7.12
N SER A 613 -33.38 -44.87 -7.50
CA SER A 613 -33.07 -43.92 -8.59
C SER A 613 -33.05 -42.44 -8.20
N LEU A 614 -33.52 -42.09 -7.00
CA LEU A 614 -33.51 -40.73 -6.47
C LEU A 614 -32.70 -40.73 -5.18
N GLU A 615 -31.56 -40.05 -5.17
CA GLU A 615 -30.79 -39.83 -3.95
C GLU A 615 -31.61 -38.95 -2.99
N PRO A 616 -31.45 -39.07 -1.66
CA PRO A 616 -32.18 -38.23 -0.71
C PRO A 616 -32.01 -36.71 -0.96
N ARG A 617 -30.87 -36.32 -1.54
CA ARG A 617 -30.57 -34.95 -1.99
C ARG A 617 -31.37 -34.47 -3.23
N ASP A 618 -32.08 -35.34 -3.91
CA ASP A 618 -32.85 -34.98 -5.12
C ASP A 618 -34.30 -34.57 -4.80
N VAL A 619 -34.67 -34.57 -3.50
CA VAL A 619 -36.01 -34.20 -3.03
C VAL A 619 -36.03 -32.76 -2.55
N ALA A 620 -36.97 -31.97 -3.04
CA ALA A 620 -37.12 -30.55 -2.69
C ALA A 620 -37.33 -30.28 -1.17
N PHE A 621 -37.74 -31.29 -0.40
CA PHE A 621 -38.01 -31.19 1.03
C PHE A 621 -37.20 -32.18 1.89
N HIS A 622 -35.95 -32.48 1.50
CA HIS A 622 -35.04 -33.23 2.36
C HIS A 622 -34.54 -32.35 3.52
N PRO A 623 -34.61 -32.78 4.80
CA PRO A 623 -34.16 -31.95 5.94
C PRO A 623 -32.70 -31.49 5.85
N GLU A 624 -31.81 -32.31 5.27
CA GLU A 624 -30.41 -31.92 5.08
C GLU A 624 -30.23 -30.92 3.91
N ASN A 625 -31.08 -30.96 2.86
CA ASN A 625 -31.11 -29.92 1.81
C ASN A 625 -31.85 -28.65 2.24
N ARG A 626 -32.78 -28.80 3.18
CA ARG A 626 -33.50 -27.68 3.80
C ARG A 626 -32.52 -26.79 4.55
N ASP A 627 -31.52 -27.37 5.20
CA ASP A 627 -30.62 -26.65 6.10
C ASP A 627 -29.17 -26.50 5.60
N TYR A 628 -28.78 -27.23 4.55
CA TYR A 628 -27.40 -27.23 4.04
C TYR A 628 -27.38 -27.05 2.52
N PHE A 629 -26.97 -25.85 2.07
CA PHE A 629 -26.51 -25.63 0.70
C PHE A 629 -25.02 -25.29 0.80
N GLU A 630 -24.14 -26.15 0.27
CA GLU A 630 -22.71 -25.86 0.06
C GLU A 630 -22.51 -24.89 -1.12
N ASP A 631 -23.35 -23.87 -1.25
CA ASP A 631 -23.12 -22.82 -2.22
C ASP A 631 -22.45 -21.66 -1.49
N ALA A 632 -21.12 -21.67 -1.46
CA ALA A 632 -20.30 -20.58 -0.95
C ALA A 632 -20.58 -19.24 -1.68
N GLU A 633 -21.34 -19.26 -2.77
CA GLU A 633 -21.77 -18.08 -3.54
C GLU A 633 -23.29 -17.81 -3.45
N SER A 634 -24.03 -18.44 -2.51
CA SER A 634 -25.47 -18.23 -2.34
C SER A 634 -25.83 -16.75 -2.17
N SER A 635 -26.47 -16.19 -3.19
CA SER A 635 -26.85 -14.78 -3.26
C SER A 635 -28.17 -14.45 -2.55
N ILE A 636 -28.81 -15.43 -1.90
CA ILE A 636 -30.18 -15.31 -1.36
C ILE A 636 -30.21 -14.28 -0.22
N LEU A 637 -29.33 -14.43 0.77
CA LEU A 637 -29.24 -13.48 1.88
C LEU A 637 -28.91 -12.06 1.39
N PRO A 638 -27.84 -11.84 0.61
CA PRO A 638 -27.57 -10.53 0.01
C PRO A 638 -28.76 -9.95 -0.77
N ARG A 639 -29.45 -10.77 -1.57
CA ARG A 639 -30.64 -10.36 -2.31
C ARG A 639 -31.76 -9.91 -1.38
N LEU A 640 -31.98 -10.59 -0.26
CA LEU A 640 -33.01 -10.21 0.73
C LEU A 640 -32.75 -8.80 1.30
N PHE A 641 -31.49 -8.45 1.59
CA PHE A 641 -31.13 -7.07 1.98
C PHE A 641 -31.52 -6.05 0.89
N ALA A 642 -31.22 -6.36 -0.37
CA ALA A 642 -31.62 -5.50 -1.48
C ALA A 642 -33.15 -5.46 -1.67
N MET A 643 -33.88 -6.55 -1.44
CA MET A 643 -35.35 -6.54 -1.51
C MET A 643 -35.96 -5.60 -0.46
N HIS A 644 -35.47 -5.65 0.78
CA HIS A 644 -35.96 -4.77 1.83
C HIS A 644 -35.45 -3.33 1.70
N CYS A 645 -34.30 -3.09 1.05
CA CYS A 645 -33.75 -1.75 0.85
C CYS A 645 -33.65 -1.40 -0.66
N PRO A 646 -34.68 -0.76 -1.25
CA PRO A 646 -34.75 -0.50 -2.69
C PRO A 646 -33.56 0.30 -3.26
N ASN A 647 -32.91 1.12 -2.46
CA ASN A 647 -31.79 1.95 -2.92
C ASN A 647 -30.42 1.27 -2.76
N LEU A 648 -30.36 0.09 -2.14
CA LEU A 648 -29.11 -0.61 -1.86
C LEU A 648 -28.43 -1.05 -3.17
N ARG A 649 -27.23 -0.51 -3.40
CA ARG A 649 -26.35 -0.82 -4.54
C ARG A 649 -25.21 -1.74 -4.13
N LEU A 650 -24.68 -1.55 -2.92
CA LEU A 650 -23.54 -2.30 -2.40
C LEU A 650 -23.81 -2.82 -0.98
N LEU A 651 -23.55 -4.11 -0.77
CA LEU A 651 -23.55 -4.75 0.53
C LEU A 651 -22.16 -5.32 0.81
N HIS A 652 -21.57 -4.94 1.93
CA HIS A 652 -20.30 -5.46 2.40
C HIS A 652 -20.51 -6.29 3.66
N ASP A 653 -20.27 -7.59 3.58
CA ASP A 653 -20.22 -8.45 4.75
C ASP A 653 -18.76 -8.68 5.18
N LYS A 654 -18.53 -9.65 6.06
CA LYS A 654 -17.19 -10.04 6.52
C LYS A 654 -16.21 -10.43 5.39
N PHE A 655 -16.68 -11.18 4.39
CA PHE A 655 -15.83 -11.86 3.41
C PHE A 655 -16.01 -11.35 1.98
N ALA A 656 -17.15 -10.76 1.69
CA ALA A 656 -17.59 -10.44 0.35
C ALA A 656 -18.14 -9.02 0.23
N VAL A 657 -18.06 -8.54 -1.01
CA VAL A 657 -18.80 -7.37 -1.47
C VAL A 657 -19.79 -7.91 -2.49
N TRP A 658 -21.04 -7.52 -2.32
CA TRP A 658 -22.13 -7.82 -3.23
C TRP A 658 -22.58 -6.50 -3.86
N ALA A 659 -22.73 -6.50 -5.18
CA ALA A 659 -23.37 -5.40 -5.91
C ALA A 659 -24.74 -5.84 -6.41
N PHE A 660 -25.68 -4.91 -6.47
CA PHE A 660 -27.06 -5.19 -6.90
C PHE A 660 -27.43 -4.31 -8.10
N ASP A 661 -27.94 -4.95 -9.15
CA ASP A 661 -28.60 -4.26 -10.24
C ASP A 661 -30.10 -4.60 -10.23
N ARG A 662 -30.94 -3.62 -10.51
CA ARG A 662 -32.39 -3.79 -10.60
C ARG A 662 -32.84 -3.68 -12.03
N ARG A 663 -33.59 -4.67 -12.49
CA ARG A 663 -34.22 -4.62 -13.81
C ARG A 663 -35.55 -3.87 -13.74
N ALA A 664 -36.06 -3.49 -14.91
CA ALA A 664 -37.32 -2.75 -15.03
C ALA A 664 -38.54 -3.52 -14.50
N ASP A 665 -38.48 -4.85 -14.46
CA ASP A 665 -39.51 -5.73 -13.89
C ASP A 665 -39.43 -5.85 -12.36
N GLY A 666 -38.49 -5.16 -11.71
CA GLY A 666 -38.26 -5.22 -10.27
C GLY A 666 -37.36 -6.37 -9.82
N THR A 667 -36.92 -7.24 -10.73
CA THR A 667 -36.00 -8.33 -10.38
C THR A 667 -34.62 -7.79 -10.01
N ILE A 668 -34.01 -8.42 -8.99
CA ILE A 668 -32.70 -8.03 -8.47
C ILE A 668 -31.66 -9.05 -8.93
N SER A 669 -30.66 -8.61 -9.68
CA SER A 669 -29.47 -9.41 -9.98
C SER A 669 -28.35 -9.05 -9.01
N VAL A 670 -27.71 -10.08 -8.47
CA VAL A 670 -26.61 -9.96 -7.51
C VAL A 670 -25.31 -10.26 -8.24
N ARG A 671 -24.31 -9.39 -8.08
CA ARG A 671 -22.96 -9.55 -8.61
C ARG A 671 -21.96 -9.77 -7.48
N THR A 672 -21.06 -10.74 -7.67
CA THR A 672 -20.01 -11.06 -6.68
C THR A 672 -18.78 -10.18 -6.87
N ARG A 673 -17.80 -10.30 -5.95
CA ARG A 673 -16.52 -9.57 -6.03
C ARG A 673 -15.79 -9.71 -7.37
N LYS A 674 -15.89 -10.86 -8.04
CA LYS A 674 -15.25 -11.13 -9.34
C LYS A 674 -15.88 -10.31 -10.48
N GLU A 675 -17.10 -9.83 -10.27
CA GLU A 675 -17.95 -9.16 -11.27
C GLU A 675 -18.16 -7.68 -10.97
N LEU A 676 -17.43 -7.13 -9.99
CA LEU A 676 -17.47 -5.71 -9.66
C LEU A 676 -16.81 -4.88 -10.76
N THR A 677 -17.47 -3.80 -11.13
CA THR A 677 -16.90 -2.81 -12.04
C THR A 677 -15.84 -1.97 -11.32
N PRO A 678 -14.95 -1.29 -12.07
CA PRO A 678 -14.04 -0.31 -11.48
C PRO A 678 -14.76 0.81 -10.69
N ALA A 679 -16.01 1.14 -11.05
CA ALA A 679 -16.82 2.12 -10.32
C ALA A 679 -17.20 1.57 -8.94
N ASP A 680 -17.68 0.32 -8.88
CA ASP A 680 -18.01 -0.35 -7.61
C ASP A 680 -16.80 -0.44 -6.67
N ILE A 681 -15.60 -0.64 -7.23
CA ILE A 681 -14.34 -0.69 -6.47
C ILE A 681 -13.96 0.70 -5.91
N ARG A 682 -14.26 1.78 -6.64
CA ARG A 682 -13.98 3.17 -6.22
C ARG A 682 -14.99 3.70 -5.21
N GLU A 683 -16.26 3.32 -5.33
CA GLU A 683 -17.34 3.67 -4.39
C GLU A 683 -17.17 2.98 -3.02
N ARG A 684 -16.24 2.03 -2.92
CA ARG A 684 -15.95 1.34 -1.66
C ARG A 684 -15.41 2.34 -0.64
N PRO A 685 -16.04 2.51 0.54
CA PRO A 685 -15.48 3.35 1.58
C PRO A 685 -14.06 2.88 1.94
N PRO A 686 -13.18 3.79 2.39
CA PRO A 686 -11.79 3.47 2.72
C PRO A 686 -11.72 2.19 3.55
N ARG A 687 -10.82 1.28 3.14
CA ARG A 687 -10.79 -0.12 3.59
C ARG A 687 -10.90 -0.22 5.12
N LEU A 688 -11.81 -1.09 5.56
CA LEU A 688 -11.77 -1.74 6.88
C LEU A 688 -10.47 -2.57 6.91
N THR A 689 -9.40 -2.04 7.50
CA THR A 689 -8.13 -2.76 7.74
C THR A 689 -7.98 -3.14 9.19
#